data_AF-A0A4R3YPG0-F1
#
_entry.id   AF-A0A4R3YPG0-F1
#
_cell.length_a   1.000
_cell.length_b   1.000
_cell.length_c   1.000
_cell.angle_alpha   90.00
_cell.angle_beta   90.00
_cell.angle_gamma   90.00
#
_symmetry.space_group_name_H-M   'P 1'
#
loop_
_entity.id
_entity.type
_entity.pdbx_description
1 polymer ?
#
loop_
_entity_poly.entity_id
_entity_poly.type
_entity_poly.pdbx_seq_one_letter_code
_entity_poly.pdbx_strand_id
1 'polypeptide(L)'
;MSVELDNELLNVFLIEARELLETLGEQLVDLEASPGDSELLNAVFRAFHTVKGGAGFLGLNAMVGLCHRAEDLLNEARNGAVMLNAAYMDALLESLDLLNDMMRAADAGADSQPAPDALLARLLIPGRTTSAEPVALTLSTPSARPSASRDAIEDEFEAMLDAARGEHAPASAPSGPIDDDEFEALLDSLYGSGNAPGASVDVDVVPAATPVVSSSGDVIGDDEFEALLDALHGQGKAPGLVETPAPVVAEAIAPVPAPAPVAKPAAEKRTASNADTTVRVDTFRLDSLVNAAGELVLVRNRLTSLASQGVEGPMERAVGELQRVAEDLQNAVLRMRMQPIGKLFQRFPRIIRDLARQLGKEVELVQEGEETDLDRTVVEALADPLVHLLRNAVDHGIEMPDVREQAGKSRVGTVHLTAGQYGDHIVITVRDDGKGMDPEILRRKAVEKGLLDEEQAARLDDRECFDIVFRPGFSTASQVSDISGRGVGMDVVKTKIVELGGTLSIDSRVGGGSEVRLSVPLTLAILRVLMVRVGNRLLALPLSNVAEVFELVEGQIQTLDGRVVASHRQRALPLCDLAGWAGVPSGGRHVVVVQIGHQTLGCLVDEVIGREDVMAKPLGPLLKDVPGVAGATITGDGRISLVLDLAGLADDAGQLLPSMRVAI
;
A
#
# COMPACT_ATOMS: atom_id res chain seq x y z
N MET A 1 11.35 -24.17 -20.58
CA MET A 1 11.61 -23.26 -19.46
C MET A 1 13.13 -23.20 -19.31
N SER A 2 13.71 -22.00 -19.18
CA SER A 2 15.17 -21.83 -19.13
C SER A 2 15.70 -22.26 -17.76
N VAL A 3 16.86 -22.91 -17.74
CA VAL A 3 17.57 -23.34 -16.51
C VAL A 3 17.79 -22.17 -15.53
N GLU A 4 17.84 -20.94 -16.05
CA GLU A 4 17.93 -19.70 -15.26
C GLU A 4 16.64 -19.43 -14.45
N LEU A 5 15.46 -19.70 -15.02
CA LEU A 5 14.17 -19.48 -14.34
C LEU A 5 13.96 -20.50 -13.22
N ASP A 6 14.37 -21.76 -13.43
CA ASP A 6 14.26 -22.82 -12.43
C ASP A 6 15.18 -22.54 -11.23
N ASN A 7 16.38 -21.98 -11.47
CA ASN A 7 17.30 -21.57 -10.40
C ASN A 7 16.82 -20.33 -9.62
N GLU A 8 16.17 -19.37 -10.28
CA GLU A 8 15.58 -18.21 -9.61
C GLU A 8 14.42 -18.62 -8.68
N LEU A 9 13.54 -19.50 -9.17
CA LEU A 9 12.43 -20.04 -8.38
C LEU A 9 12.92 -20.89 -7.19
N LEU A 10 13.98 -21.68 -7.40
CA LEU A 10 14.63 -22.43 -6.33
C LEU A 10 15.18 -21.50 -5.24
N ASN A 11 15.88 -20.42 -5.61
CA ASN A 11 16.44 -19.48 -4.65
C ASN A 11 15.36 -18.76 -3.81
N VAL A 12 14.24 -18.37 -4.43
CA VAL A 12 13.11 -17.75 -3.71
C VAL A 12 12.53 -18.74 -2.70
N PHE A 13 12.25 -19.97 -3.14
CA PHE A 13 11.78 -21.03 -2.23
C PHE A 13 12.76 -21.30 -1.10
N LEU A 14 14.07 -21.35 -1.37
CA LEU A 14 15.08 -21.62 -0.35
C LEU A 14 15.14 -20.53 0.74
N ILE A 15 14.87 -19.27 0.37
CA ILE A 15 14.79 -18.16 1.32
C ILE A 15 13.53 -18.28 2.17
N GLU A 16 12.36 -18.42 1.55
CA GLU A 16 11.07 -18.52 2.25
C GLU A 16 11.00 -19.74 3.16
N ALA A 17 11.43 -20.91 2.67
CA ALA A 17 11.39 -22.13 3.45
C ALA A 17 12.38 -22.08 4.63
N ARG A 18 13.50 -21.36 4.54
CA ARG A 18 14.42 -21.18 5.68
C ARG A 18 13.80 -20.36 6.80
N GLU A 19 13.11 -19.26 6.49
CA GLU A 19 12.37 -18.47 7.49
C GLU A 19 11.24 -19.28 8.13
N LEU A 20 10.53 -20.08 7.34
CA LEU A 20 9.50 -20.99 7.83
C LEU A 20 10.06 -22.09 8.74
N LEU A 21 11.20 -22.68 8.39
CA LEU A 21 11.84 -23.74 9.19
C LEU A 21 12.42 -23.19 10.50
N GLU A 22 12.94 -21.96 10.52
CA GLU A 22 13.40 -21.30 11.75
C GLU A 22 12.24 -21.08 12.72
N THR A 23 11.13 -20.52 12.21
CA THR A 23 9.90 -20.33 12.99
C THR A 23 9.31 -21.67 13.46
N LEU A 24 9.34 -22.68 12.60
CA LEU A 24 8.86 -24.03 12.91
C LEU A 24 9.66 -24.67 14.05
N GLY A 25 10.98 -24.41 14.14
CA GLY A 25 11.81 -24.89 15.25
C GLY A 25 11.37 -24.35 16.60
N GLU A 26 11.14 -23.04 16.69
CA GLU A 26 10.62 -22.41 17.91
C GLU A 26 9.24 -22.99 18.29
N GLN A 27 8.34 -23.11 17.31
CA GLN A 27 6.98 -23.63 17.52
C GLN A 27 6.97 -25.10 17.94
N LEU A 28 7.89 -25.94 17.44
CA LEU A 28 7.99 -27.34 17.86
C LEU A 28 8.47 -27.47 19.31
N VAL A 29 9.38 -26.60 19.76
CA VAL A 29 9.83 -26.57 21.16
C VAL A 29 8.71 -26.10 22.08
N ASP A 30 7.97 -25.06 21.68
CA ASP A 30 6.81 -24.59 22.45
C ASP A 30 5.69 -25.63 22.50
N LEU A 31 5.47 -26.37 21.40
CA LEU A 31 4.51 -27.46 21.33
C LEU A 31 4.93 -28.66 22.19
N GLU A 32 6.22 -28.90 22.40
CA GLU A 32 6.71 -29.92 23.34
C GLU A 32 6.35 -29.55 24.78
N ALA A 33 6.49 -28.27 25.15
CA ALA A 33 6.11 -27.76 26.46
C ALA A 33 4.59 -27.75 26.66
N SER A 34 3.81 -27.54 25.58
CA SER A 34 2.35 -27.45 25.60
C SER A 34 1.67 -28.31 24.52
N PRO A 35 1.67 -29.66 24.63
CA PRO A 35 1.18 -30.55 23.56
C PRO A 35 -0.32 -30.48 23.25
N GLY A 36 -1.09 -29.78 24.09
CA GLY A 36 -2.54 -29.59 23.92
C GLY A 36 -2.92 -28.26 23.27
N ASP A 37 -1.95 -27.42 22.89
CA ASP A 37 -2.21 -26.14 22.24
C ASP A 37 -2.59 -26.36 20.77
N SER A 38 -3.87 -26.18 20.47
CA SER A 38 -4.41 -26.36 19.13
C SER A 38 -3.99 -25.25 18.16
N GLU A 39 -3.63 -24.06 18.63
CA GLU A 39 -3.15 -22.98 17.78
C GLU A 39 -1.71 -23.26 17.32
N LEU A 40 -0.84 -23.68 18.24
CA LEU A 40 0.53 -24.10 17.94
C LEU A 40 0.55 -25.31 17.00
N LEU A 41 -0.28 -26.32 17.25
CA LEU A 41 -0.39 -27.50 16.39
C LEU A 41 -0.82 -27.14 14.96
N ASN A 42 -1.78 -26.22 14.81
CA ASN A 42 -2.21 -25.71 13.51
C ASN A 42 -1.15 -24.85 12.81
N ALA A 43 -0.33 -24.12 13.56
CA ALA A 43 0.79 -23.35 13.01
C ALA A 43 1.88 -24.29 12.46
N VAL A 44 2.29 -25.28 13.25
CA VAL A 44 3.27 -26.31 12.88
C VAL A 44 2.80 -27.10 11.64
N PHE A 45 1.53 -27.53 11.61
CA PHE A 45 0.96 -28.22 10.44
C PHE A 45 1.00 -27.36 9.17
N ARG A 46 0.67 -26.06 9.25
CA ARG A 46 0.71 -25.14 8.10
C ARG A 46 2.12 -24.91 7.59
N ALA A 47 3.12 -24.89 8.47
CA ALA A 47 4.51 -24.74 8.08
C ALA A 47 4.98 -25.94 7.25
N PHE A 48 4.77 -27.18 7.71
CA PHE A 48 5.09 -28.38 6.92
C PHE A 48 4.32 -28.43 5.59
N HIS A 49 3.02 -28.06 5.59
CA HIS A 49 2.20 -28.01 4.38
C HIS A 49 2.69 -27.01 3.34
N THR A 50 3.14 -25.84 3.78
CA THR A 50 3.70 -24.80 2.91
C THR A 50 5.04 -25.26 2.30
N VAL A 51 5.92 -25.85 3.12
CA VAL A 51 7.22 -26.38 2.67
C VAL A 51 7.03 -27.53 1.68
N LYS A 52 6.08 -28.45 1.94
CA LYS A 52 5.72 -29.53 1.00
C LYS A 52 5.24 -28.98 -0.35
N GLY A 53 4.37 -27.96 -0.34
CA GLY A 53 3.84 -27.34 -1.54
C GLY A 53 4.93 -26.72 -2.42
N GLY A 54 5.84 -25.95 -1.80
CA GLY A 54 6.98 -25.35 -2.51
C GLY A 54 7.98 -26.40 -3.02
N ALA A 55 8.30 -27.40 -2.21
CA ALA A 55 9.18 -28.51 -2.60
C ALA A 55 8.59 -29.34 -3.77
N GLY A 56 7.27 -29.55 -3.78
CA GLY A 56 6.57 -30.28 -4.84
C GLY A 56 6.56 -29.53 -6.17
N PHE A 57 6.42 -28.20 -6.13
CA PHE A 57 6.50 -27.35 -7.33
C PHE A 57 7.89 -27.40 -7.99
N LEU A 58 8.95 -27.52 -7.18
CA LEU A 58 10.34 -27.56 -7.64
C LEU A 58 10.87 -28.99 -7.88
N GLY A 59 10.04 -30.02 -7.71
CA GLY A 59 10.45 -31.42 -7.92
C GLY A 59 11.40 -31.98 -6.86
N LEU A 60 11.49 -31.37 -5.68
CA LEU A 60 12.32 -31.80 -4.55
C LEU A 60 11.67 -32.97 -3.79
N ASN A 61 11.58 -34.13 -4.45
CA ASN A 61 10.80 -35.28 -3.98
C ASN A 61 11.18 -35.80 -2.59
N ALA A 62 12.46 -35.73 -2.22
CA ALA A 62 12.93 -36.14 -0.89
C ALA A 62 12.30 -35.30 0.24
N MET A 63 12.21 -33.99 0.03
CA MET A 63 11.59 -33.06 0.99
C MET A 63 10.08 -33.23 1.05
N VAL A 64 9.43 -33.44 -0.10
CA VAL A 64 7.99 -33.73 -0.17
C VAL A 64 7.64 -34.97 0.64
N GLY A 65 8.43 -36.04 0.49
CA GLY A 65 8.22 -37.29 1.23
C GLY A 65 8.31 -37.11 2.74
N LEU A 66 9.28 -36.34 3.23
CA LEU A 66 9.44 -36.07 4.65
C LEU A 66 8.32 -35.18 5.22
N CYS A 67 7.99 -34.08 4.52
CA CYS A 67 6.93 -33.17 4.97
C CYS A 67 5.56 -33.85 5.00
N HIS A 68 5.26 -34.69 4.00
CA HIS A 68 4.02 -35.46 3.96
C HIS A 68 3.87 -36.35 5.21
N ARG A 69 4.94 -37.01 5.65
CA ARG A 69 4.90 -37.90 6.81
C ARG A 69 4.78 -37.15 8.13
N ALA A 70 5.41 -35.99 8.24
CA ALA A 70 5.22 -35.08 9.37
C ALA A 70 3.78 -34.54 9.41
N GLU A 71 3.21 -34.15 8.26
CA GLU A 71 1.82 -33.70 8.15
C GLU A 71 0.81 -34.78 8.53
N ASP A 72 1.01 -36.03 8.11
CA ASP A 72 0.11 -37.14 8.46
C ASP A 72 0.00 -37.31 9.99
N LEU A 73 1.15 -37.30 10.68
CA LEU A 73 1.21 -37.37 12.14
C LEU A 73 0.51 -36.18 12.80
N LEU A 74 0.80 -34.96 12.32
CA LEU A 74 0.23 -33.72 12.85
C LEU A 74 -1.27 -33.62 12.58
N ASN A 75 -1.76 -34.12 11.45
CA ASN A 75 -3.19 -34.13 11.13
C ASN A 75 -3.97 -35.05 12.08
N GLU A 76 -3.42 -36.23 12.40
CA GLU A 76 -4.02 -37.13 13.40
C GLU A 76 -3.99 -36.52 14.79
N ALA A 77 -2.92 -35.79 15.15
CA ALA A 77 -2.86 -35.05 16.40
C ALA A 77 -3.91 -33.91 16.45
N ARG A 78 -4.10 -33.18 15.34
CA ARG A 78 -5.11 -32.13 15.21
C ARG A 78 -6.53 -32.66 15.38
N ASN A 79 -6.80 -33.84 14.84
CA ASN A 79 -8.10 -34.50 14.92
C ASN A 79 -8.34 -35.16 16.29
N GLY A 80 -7.40 -35.05 17.23
CA GLY A 80 -7.47 -35.65 18.56
C GLY A 80 -7.34 -37.18 18.55
N ALA A 81 -6.90 -37.77 17.43
CA ALA A 81 -6.73 -39.21 17.27
C ALA A 81 -5.43 -39.71 17.92
N VAL A 82 -4.43 -38.84 18.06
CA VAL A 82 -3.14 -39.12 18.70
C VAL A 82 -2.73 -37.95 19.58
N MET A 83 -2.22 -38.24 20.79
CA MET A 83 -1.53 -37.24 21.61
C MET A 83 -0.03 -37.28 21.29
N LEU A 84 0.55 -36.13 20.95
CA LEU A 84 1.98 -36.00 20.70
C LEU A 84 2.75 -36.27 22.00
N ASN A 85 3.54 -37.34 22.00
CA ASN A 85 4.41 -37.73 23.10
C ASN A 85 5.86 -37.37 22.77
N ALA A 86 6.77 -37.51 23.75
CA ALA A 86 8.19 -37.20 23.57
C ALA A 86 8.81 -37.90 22.33
N ALA A 87 8.45 -39.16 22.06
CA ALA A 87 8.99 -39.90 20.92
C ALA A 87 8.55 -39.32 19.55
N TYR A 88 7.31 -38.82 19.46
CA TYR A 88 6.80 -38.12 18.28
C TYR A 88 7.39 -36.73 18.14
N MET A 89 7.58 -36.01 19.25
CA MET A 89 8.25 -34.70 19.24
C MET A 89 9.71 -34.82 18.81
N ASP A 90 10.44 -35.81 19.33
CA ASP A 90 11.80 -36.12 18.90
C ASP A 90 11.86 -36.42 17.39
N ALA A 91 10.85 -37.12 16.85
CA ALA A 91 10.80 -37.42 15.41
C ALA A 91 10.47 -36.18 14.56
N LEU A 92 9.64 -35.25 15.05
CA LEU A 92 9.35 -33.99 14.38
C LEU A 92 10.56 -33.04 14.39
N LEU A 93 11.29 -32.96 15.50
CA LEU A 93 12.54 -32.20 15.61
C LEU A 93 13.64 -32.79 14.71
N GLU A 94 13.79 -34.11 14.69
CA GLU A 94 14.73 -34.78 13.76
C GLU A 94 14.32 -34.57 12.28
N SER A 95 13.02 -34.46 12.00
CA SER A 95 12.52 -34.10 10.66
C SER A 95 12.86 -32.68 10.26
N LEU A 96 12.80 -31.73 11.20
CA LEU A 96 13.22 -30.35 10.99
C LEU A 96 14.72 -30.26 10.69
N ASP A 97 15.55 -30.95 11.47
CA ASP A 97 17.00 -31.00 11.24
C ASP A 97 17.33 -31.54 9.85
N LEU A 98 16.67 -32.64 9.47
CA LEU A 98 16.85 -33.25 8.16
C LEU A 98 16.35 -32.33 7.03
N LEU A 99 15.23 -31.63 7.19
CA LEU A 99 14.77 -30.63 6.22
C LEU A 99 15.79 -29.50 6.03
N ASN A 100 16.40 -29.03 7.11
CA ASN A 100 17.47 -28.03 7.04
C ASN A 100 18.69 -28.54 6.26
N ASP A 101 19.06 -29.82 6.42
CA ASP A 101 20.14 -30.42 5.65
C ASP A 101 19.77 -30.64 4.16
N MET A 102 18.53 -31.04 3.87
CA MET A 102 18.04 -31.15 2.50
C MET A 102 18.03 -29.79 1.79
N MET A 103 17.67 -28.71 2.51
CA MET A 103 17.72 -27.34 2.03
C MET A 103 19.15 -26.88 1.70
N ARG A 104 20.12 -27.19 2.57
CA ARG A 104 21.55 -26.91 2.31
C ARG A 104 22.07 -27.68 1.10
N ALA A 105 21.62 -28.92 0.91
CA ALA A 105 21.99 -29.72 -0.26
C ALA A 105 21.42 -29.12 -1.56
N ALA A 106 20.16 -28.69 -1.54
CA ALA A 106 19.50 -28.04 -2.67
C ALA A 106 20.18 -26.70 -3.03
N ASP A 107 20.58 -25.90 -2.03
CA ASP A 107 21.35 -24.65 -2.21
C ASP A 107 22.73 -24.91 -2.84
N ALA A 108 23.37 -26.02 -2.48
CA ALA A 108 24.64 -26.45 -3.08
C ALA A 108 24.51 -27.12 -4.47
N GLY A 109 23.28 -27.25 -4.99
CA GLY A 109 23.00 -27.96 -6.25
C GLY A 109 23.28 -29.47 -6.19
N ALA A 110 23.28 -30.05 -4.99
CA ALA A 110 23.48 -31.48 -4.77
C ALA A 110 22.14 -32.21 -4.62
N ASP A 111 22.06 -33.45 -5.12
CA ASP A 111 20.89 -34.30 -4.92
C ASP A 111 20.74 -34.64 -3.43
N SER A 112 19.56 -34.33 -2.88
CA SER A 112 19.22 -34.65 -1.50
C SER A 112 18.95 -36.15 -1.34
N GLN A 113 19.52 -36.76 -0.30
CA GLN A 113 19.22 -38.14 0.04
C GLN A 113 17.82 -38.24 0.66
N PRO A 114 17.05 -39.30 0.35
CA PRO A 114 15.75 -39.53 0.98
C PRO A 114 15.91 -39.73 2.48
N ALA A 115 14.85 -39.41 3.23
CA ALA A 115 14.86 -39.53 4.68
C ALA A 115 15.07 -40.98 5.15
N PRO A 116 15.83 -41.20 6.25
CA PRO A 116 16.07 -42.55 6.76
C PRO A 116 14.76 -43.27 7.11
N ASP A 117 14.63 -44.54 6.69
CA ASP A 117 13.42 -45.35 6.96
C ASP A 117 13.09 -45.46 8.45
N ALA A 118 14.11 -45.40 9.32
CA ALA A 118 13.95 -45.42 10.77
C ALA A 118 13.19 -44.18 11.30
N LEU A 119 13.43 -43.00 10.71
CA LEU A 119 12.73 -41.77 11.05
C LEU A 119 11.30 -41.79 10.51
N LEU A 120 11.14 -42.20 9.24
CA LEU A 120 9.82 -42.34 8.63
C LEU A 120 8.93 -43.34 9.39
N ALA A 121 9.51 -44.40 9.93
CA ALA A 121 8.81 -45.36 10.78
C ALA A 121 8.37 -44.80 12.14
N ARG A 122 9.11 -43.82 12.70
CA ARG A 122 8.76 -43.14 13.96
C ARG A 122 7.68 -42.08 13.79
N LEU A 123 7.55 -41.51 12.59
CA LEU A 123 6.45 -40.63 12.20
C LEU A 123 5.16 -41.40 11.91
N LEU A 124 5.22 -42.75 11.86
CA LEU A 124 4.06 -43.59 11.61
C LEU A 124 3.34 -43.98 12.90
N ILE A 125 2.02 -43.84 12.86
CA ILE A 125 1.14 -44.31 13.94
C ILE A 125 0.92 -45.82 13.75
N PRO A 126 1.25 -46.68 14.73
CA PRO A 126 1.09 -48.13 14.61
C PRO A 126 -0.36 -48.54 14.37
N GLY A 127 -0.62 -49.29 13.29
CA GLY A 127 -1.94 -49.87 12.99
C GLY A 127 -2.73 -49.22 11.86
N ARG A 128 -2.18 -48.20 11.18
CA ARG A 128 -2.70 -47.71 9.89
C ARG A 128 -1.73 -48.04 8.76
N THR A 129 -2.22 -48.75 7.74
CA THR A 129 -1.47 -49.11 6.55
C THR A 129 -1.15 -47.88 5.72
N THR A 130 0.14 -47.69 5.44
CA THR A 130 0.66 -46.74 4.46
C THR A 130 0.27 -47.17 3.05
N SER A 131 -0.36 -46.29 2.27
CA SER A 131 -0.38 -46.44 0.81
C SER A 131 1.06 -46.28 0.28
N ALA A 132 1.40 -47.11 -0.69
CA ALA A 132 2.75 -47.58 -0.99
C ALA A 132 3.67 -46.60 -1.76
N GLU A 133 4.98 -46.82 -1.54
CA GLU A 133 6.26 -46.46 -2.23
C GLU A 133 6.36 -45.39 -3.35
N PRO A 134 7.51 -44.69 -3.42
CA PRO A 134 7.76 -43.61 -4.39
C PRO A 134 8.01 -44.16 -5.79
N VAL A 135 7.15 -43.81 -6.75
CA VAL A 135 7.34 -44.13 -8.16
C VAL A 135 8.30 -43.11 -8.79
N ALA A 136 9.48 -43.57 -9.22
CA ALA A 136 10.39 -42.79 -10.04
C ALA A 136 9.73 -42.46 -11.40
N LEU A 137 9.55 -41.17 -11.69
CA LEU A 137 8.97 -40.70 -12.95
C LEU A 137 10.07 -40.51 -14.02
N THR A 138 10.24 -41.52 -14.87
CA THR A 138 10.82 -41.34 -16.21
C THR A 138 9.76 -40.82 -17.18
N LEU A 139 10.12 -39.79 -17.96
CA LEU A 139 9.30 -39.11 -18.96
C LEU A 139 8.66 -40.06 -19.99
N SER A 140 7.33 -40.07 -20.12
CA SER A 140 6.57 -40.42 -21.33
C SER A 140 5.08 -40.02 -21.21
N THR A 141 4.58 -39.26 -22.19
CA THR A 141 3.14 -38.99 -22.46
C THR A 141 2.50 -40.12 -23.29
N PRO A 142 1.17 -40.15 -23.54
CA PRO A 142 0.03 -40.24 -22.61
C PRO A 142 -0.90 -41.42 -22.99
N SER A 143 -1.59 -42.08 -22.03
CA SER A 143 -2.90 -42.73 -22.29
C SER A 143 -3.58 -43.28 -21.03
N ALA A 144 -4.88 -42.97 -20.93
CA ALA A 144 -6.01 -43.64 -20.25
C ALA A 144 -5.90 -44.16 -18.80
N ARG A 145 -6.88 -43.70 -17.98
CA ARG A 145 -7.25 -44.17 -16.62
C ARG A 145 -7.56 -45.69 -16.57
N PRO A 146 -7.45 -46.30 -15.37
CA PRO A 146 -8.66 -46.50 -14.56
C PRO A 146 -8.54 -46.12 -13.06
N SER A 147 -9.72 -45.84 -12.49
CA SER A 147 -10.16 -45.62 -11.09
C SER A 147 -9.77 -46.75 -10.10
N ALA A 148 -9.76 -46.65 -8.77
CA ALA A 148 -10.29 -45.75 -7.71
C ALA A 148 -9.40 -45.96 -6.44
N SER A 149 -9.36 -45.09 -5.41
CA SER A 149 -10.40 -44.85 -4.40
C SER A 149 -10.21 -43.48 -3.70
N ARG A 150 -11.26 -42.64 -3.68
CA ARG A 150 -11.28 -41.29 -3.08
C ARG A 150 -12.13 -41.26 -1.80
N ASP A 151 -11.73 -40.38 -0.87
CA ASP A 151 -12.34 -40.13 0.44
C ASP A 151 -13.64 -39.31 0.31
N ALA A 152 -14.67 -39.73 1.05
CA ALA A 152 -16.05 -39.25 0.97
C ALA A 152 -16.30 -37.78 1.37
N ILE A 153 -15.26 -37.06 1.82
CA ILE A 153 -15.35 -35.63 2.20
C ILE A 153 -14.97 -34.74 1.01
N GLU A 154 -14.08 -35.23 0.14
CA GLU A 154 -13.73 -34.58 -1.12
C GLU A 154 -14.94 -34.60 -2.08
N ASP A 155 -15.74 -35.69 -2.06
CA ASP A 155 -16.96 -35.82 -2.84
C ASP A 155 -18.07 -34.86 -2.38
N GLU A 156 -18.16 -34.52 -1.08
CA GLU A 156 -19.19 -33.59 -0.57
C GLU A 156 -18.84 -32.13 -0.93
N PHE A 157 -17.54 -31.81 -0.98
CA PHE A 157 -17.03 -30.51 -1.41
C PHE A 157 -17.00 -30.37 -2.95
N GLU A 158 -16.62 -31.42 -3.68
CA GLU A 158 -16.75 -31.48 -5.15
C GLU A 158 -18.23 -31.46 -5.55
N ALA A 159 -19.15 -32.14 -4.85
CA ALA A 159 -20.58 -32.06 -5.12
C ALA A 159 -21.17 -30.68 -4.80
N MET A 160 -20.63 -29.95 -3.83
CA MET A 160 -21.02 -28.56 -3.55
C MET A 160 -20.50 -27.61 -4.63
N LEU A 161 -19.33 -27.90 -5.22
CA LEU A 161 -18.75 -27.18 -6.36
C LEU A 161 -19.39 -27.55 -7.71
N ASP A 162 -19.86 -28.79 -7.88
CA ASP A 162 -20.60 -29.28 -9.06
C ASP A 162 -22.07 -28.89 -9.00
N ALA A 163 -22.69 -28.81 -7.82
CA ALA A 163 -23.99 -28.16 -7.67
C ALA A 163 -23.93 -26.66 -8.02
N ALA A 164 -22.76 -26.03 -7.85
CA ALA A 164 -22.48 -24.68 -8.33
C ALA A 164 -22.05 -24.63 -9.82
N ARG A 165 -21.85 -25.78 -10.47
CA ARG A 165 -21.46 -25.93 -11.89
C ARG A 165 -22.40 -26.84 -12.72
N GLY A 166 -23.61 -27.08 -12.23
CA GLY A 166 -24.61 -27.97 -12.84
C GLY A 166 -24.73 -27.79 -14.36
N GLU A 167 -24.48 -28.89 -15.05
CA GLU A 167 -24.14 -29.06 -16.45
C GLU A 167 -25.31 -28.82 -17.42
N HIS A 168 -25.01 -28.17 -18.55
CA HIS A 168 -25.40 -28.65 -19.88
C HIS A 168 -24.22 -28.37 -20.82
N ALA A 169 -23.39 -29.39 -21.08
CA ALA A 169 -22.50 -29.38 -22.23
C ALA A 169 -23.20 -30.10 -23.39
N PRO A 170 -23.67 -29.40 -24.44
CA PRO A 170 -23.86 -30.06 -25.72
C PRO A 170 -22.50 -30.15 -26.45
N ALA A 171 -22.40 -31.21 -27.24
CA ALA A 171 -21.23 -31.61 -28.00
C ALA A 171 -20.75 -30.52 -28.98
N SER A 172 -19.45 -30.59 -29.28
CA SER A 172 -18.75 -29.80 -30.27
C SER A 172 -19.53 -29.57 -31.58
N ALA A 173 -19.85 -28.31 -31.87
CA ALA A 173 -20.28 -27.78 -33.16
C ALA A 173 -19.55 -26.43 -33.43
N PRO A 174 -19.41 -26.01 -34.70
CA PRO A 174 -18.31 -25.15 -35.14
C PRO A 174 -18.47 -23.68 -34.75
N SER A 175 -17.34 -22.99 -34.62
CA SER A 175 -17.21 -21.58 -34.25
C SER A 175 -18.09 -20.64 -35.09
N GLY A 176 -19.18 -20.14 -34.50
CA GLY A 176 -20.08 -19.11 -35.00
C GLY A 176 -21.07 -18.64 -33.89
N PRO A 177 -21.73 -17.48 -34.03
CA PRO A 177 -22.72 -17.01 -33.05
C PRO A 177 -24.00 -17.87 -33.09
N ILE A 178 -24.53 -18.21 -31.91
CA ILE A 178 -25.77 -19.00 -31.70
C ILE A 178 -26.97 -18.20 -32.24
N ASP A 179 -27.88 -18.85 -32.96
CA ASP A 179 -29.11 -18.23 -33.47
C ASP A 179 -30.30 -18.40 -32.51
N ASP A 180 -31.39 -17.67 -32.78
CA ASP A 180 -32.53 -17.55 -31.86
C ASP A 180 -33.27 -18.89 -31.65
N ASP A 181 -33.26 -19.78 -32.65
CA ASP A 181 -33.91 -21.09 -32.56
C ASP A 181 -33.10 -22.07 -31.70
N GLU A 182 -31.76 -22.01 -31.78
CA GLU A 182 -30.85 -22.79 -30.93
C GLU A 182 -30.86 -22.26 -29.48
N PHE A 183 -31.09 -20.96 -29.29
CA PHE A 183 -31.25 -20.34 -27.99
C PHE A 183 -32.57 -20.73 -27.30
N GLU A 184 -33.69 -20.79 -28.01
CA GLU A 184 -34.96 -21.25 -27.43
C GLU A 184 -34.92 -22.73 -27.05
N ALA A 185 -34.26 -23.57 -27.85
CA ALA A 185 -34.06 -24.99 -27.52
C ALA A 185 -33.21 -25.17 -26.24
N LEU A 186 -32.24 -24.28 -25.99
CA LEU A 186 -31.45 -24.25 -24.75
C LEU A 186 -32.27 -23.76 -23.55
N LEU A 187 -33.15 -22.77 -23.73
CA LEU A 187 -34.06 -22.31 -22.67
C LEU A 187 -35.04 -23.40 -22.23
N ASP A 188 -35.60 -24.14 -23.18
CA ASP A 188 -36.52 -25.25 -22.91
C ASP A 188 -35.80 -26.44 -22.23
N SER A 189 -34.51 -26.64 -22.52
CA SER A 189 -33.66 -27.62 -21.86
C SER A 189 -33.32 -27.23 -20.42
N LEU A 190 -33.12 -25.93 -20.14
CA LEU A 190 -32.73 -25.44 -18.82
C LEU A 190 -33.92 -25.29 -17.85
N TYR A 191 -35.09 -24.87 -18.34
CA TYR A 191 -36.26 -24.58 -17.51
C TYR A 191 -37.41 -25.58 -17.67
N GLY A 192 -37.31 -26.52 -18.62
CA GLY A 192 -38.40 -27.41 -19.03
C GLY A 192 -39.41 -26.69 -19.92
N SER A 193 -39.95 -27.39 -20.91
CA SER A 193 -40.78 -26.79 -21.96
C SER A 193 -41.92 -25.93 -21.39
N GLY A 194 -41.90 -24.63 -21.67
CA GLY A 194 -42.95 -23.68 -21.28
C GLY A 194 -42.85 -23.08 -19.88
N ASN A 195 -41.74 -23.26 -19.14
CA ASN A 195 -41.56 -22.73 -17.78
C ASN A 195 -40.43 -21.67 -17.65
N ALA A 196 -40.00 -21.06 -18.76
CA ALA A 196 -39.06 -19.94 -18.71
C ALA A 196 -39.69 -18.71 -18.01
N PRO A 197 -38.97 -18.00 -17.12
CA PRO A 197 -39.51 -16.83 -16.41
C PRO A 197 -39.75 -15.69 -17.40
N GLY A 198 -41.03 -15.45 -17.75
CA GLY A 198 -41.44 -14.43 -18.72
C GLY A 198 -42.49 -14.89 -19.73
N ALA A 199 -42.77 -16.19 -19.84
CA ALA A 199 -43.88 -16.71 -20.65
C ALA A 199 -45.21 -16.54 -19.90
N SER A 200 -45.97 -15.53 -20.31
CA SER A 200 -47.31 -15.20 -19.82
C SER A 200 -48.30 -16.36 -20.04
N VAL A 201 -48.93 -16.82 -18.97
CA VAL A 201 -50.19 -17.58 -19.06
C VAL A 201 -51.35 -16.60 -19.14
N ASP A 202 -52.06 -16.65 -20.26
CA ASP A 202 -53.29 -15.92 -20.56
C ASP A 202 -54.35 -16.08 -19.46
N VAL A 203 -54.89 -14.96 -18.97
CA VAL A 203 -56.31 -14.88 -18.55
C VAL A 203 -56.91 -13.57 -19.01
N ASP A 204 -57.87 -13.72 -19.92
CA ASP A 204 -58.68 -12.69 -20.55
C ASP A 204 -59.86 -12.24 -19.63
N VAL A 205 -60.40 -11.03 -19.90
CA VAL A 205 -61.72 -10.45 -19.49
C VAL A 205 -61.84 -9.54 -18.22
N VAL A 206 -61.58 -8.22 -18.39
CA VAL A 206 -62.39 -6.97 -18.20
C VAL A 206 -63.75 -7.01 -17.39
N PRO A 207 -64.31 -5.94 -16.73
CA PRO A 207 -63.79 -4.71 -16.06
C PRO A 207 -64.42 -4.32 -14.66
N ALA A 208 -63.86 -3.24 -14.07
CA ALA A 208 -64.51 -2.14 -13.31
C ALA A 208 -65.02 -2.33 -11.85
N ALA A 209 -64.39 -1.62 -10.89
CA ALA A 209 -64.96 -0.50 -10.11
C ALA A 209 -64.01 -0.07 -8.97
N THR A 210 -63.84 1.25 -8.77
CA THR A 210 -63.20 1.92 -7.62
C THR A 210 -64.07 1.84 -6.34
N PRO A 211 -63.67 2.42 -5.18
CA PRO A 211 -62.37 2.45 -4.46
C PRO A 211 -62.55 2.14 -2.94
N VAL A 212 -61.51 1.88 -2.12
CA VAL A 212 -61.38 2.34 -0.69
C VAL A 212 -59.93 2.23 -0.15
N VAL A 213 -59.47 3.35 0.39
CA VAL A 213 -58.41 3.71 1.38
C VAL A 213 -57.88 2.62 2.35
N SER A 214 -56.56 2.63 2.64
CA SER A 214 -55.91 2.91 3.96
C SER A 214 -54.64 2.09 4.31
N SER A 215 -53.53 2.84 4.45
CA SER A 215 -52.41 2.76 5.43
C SER A 215 -51.76 1.43 5.83
N SER A 216 -50.46 1.29 5.53
CA SER A 216 -49.30 1.25 6.46
C SER A 216 -48.14 0.36 5.96
N GLY A 217 -46.91 0.90 5.94
CA GLY A 217 -45.65 0.12 5.88
C GLY A 217 -44.79 0.32 4.62
N ASP A 218 -43.59 0.89 4.83
CA ASP A 218 -42.35 0.90 4.01
C ASP A 218 -42.30 1.60 2.63
N VAL A 219 -41.28 2.47 2.52
CA VAL A 219 -40.57 3.01 1.32
C VAL A 219 -41.46 3.63 0.22
N ILE A 220 -41.41 4.96 0.12
CA ILE A 220 -42.03 5.75 -0.96
C ILE A 220 -41.35 5.38 -2.29
N GLY A 221 -42.13 4.81 -3.23
CA GLY A 221 -41.67 4.55 -4.59
C GLY A 221 -41.66 5.82 -5.45
N ASP A 222 -40.90 5.82 -6.54
CA ASP A 222 -40.72 6.99 -7.43
C ASP A 222 -42.03 7.57 -7.99
N ASP A 223 -43.08 6.75 -8.12
CA ASP A 223 -44.40 7.21 -8.60
C ASP A 223 -45.19 7.95 -7.50
N GLU A 224 -45.00 7.58 -6.23
CA GLU A 224 -45.55 8.30 -5.08
C GLU A 224 -44.75 9.59 -4.83
N PHE A 225 -43.45 9.59 -5.17
CA PHE A 225 -42.61 10.78 -5.19
C PHE A 225 -43.00 11.76 -6.31
N GLU A 226 -43.29 11.30 -7.54
CA GLU A 226 -43.81 12.16 -8.62
C GLU A 226 -45.19 12.74 -8.26
N ALA A 227 -46.06 11.96 -7.63
CA ALA A 227 -47.35 12.45 -7.14
C ALA A 227 -47.22 13.48 -6.00
N LEU A 228 -46.20 13.35 -5.15
CA LEU A 228 -45.88 14.34 -4.11
C LEU A 228 -45.29 15.63 -4.70
N LEU A 229 -44.49 15.55 -5.76
CA LEU A 229 -43.99 16.72 -6.49
C LEU A 229 -45.12 17.50 -7.17
N ASP A 230 -46.08 16.80 -7.77
CA ASP A 230 -47.26 17.40 -8.38
C ASP A 230 -48.20 18.04 -7.33
N ALA A 231 -48.25 17.47 -6.12
CA ALA A 231 -48.98 18.02 -4.99
C ALA A 231 -48.28 19.23 -4.33
N LEU A 232 -46.95 19.32 -4.38
CA LEU A 232 -46.18 20.41 -3.78
C LEU A 232 -46.13 21.67 -4.67
N HIS A 233 -46.20 21.51 -5.99
CA HIS A 233 -46.08 22.62 -6.93
C HIS A 233 -47.35 23.00 -7.69
N GLY A 234 -48.42 22.19 -7.61
CA GLY A 234 -49.73 22.54 -8.16
C GLY A 234 -49.73 22.64 -9.68
N GLN A 235 -50.54 21.80 -10.32
CA GLN A 235 -50.55 21.68 -11.78
C GLN A 235 -50.80 23.01 -12.51
N GLY A 236 -49.83 23.39 -13.34
CA GLY A 236 -50.13 24.06 -14.59
C GLY A 236 -50.04 25.58 -14.67
N LYS A 237 -49.22 26.26 -13.84
CA LYS A 237 -48.61 27.56 -14.23
C LYS A 237 -47.18 27.77 -13.66
N ALA A 238 -46.18 27.55 -14.51
CA ALA A 238 -45.09 28.52 -14.71
C ALA A 238 -45.68 29.87 -15.21
N PRO A 239 -44.97 30.99 -15.49
CA PRO A 239 -43.58 31.44 -15.26
C PRO A 239 -43.55 32.90 -14.69
N GLY A 240 -42.40 33.59 -14.70
CA GLY A 240 -42.23 34.96 -14.15
C GLY A 240 -42.89 36.15 -14.88
N LEU A 241 -42.95 37.29 -14.15
CA LEU A 241 -43.37 38.70 -14.41
C LEU A 241 -44.85 39.04 -13.97
N VAL A 242 -45.21 40.13 -13.24
CA VAL A 242 -45.03 41.60 -13.44
C VAL A 242 -45.39 42.48 -12.16
N GLU A 243 -44.71 43.63 -11.92
CA GLU A 243 -44.99 44.98 -11.24
C GLU A 243 -45.54 45.16 -9.78
N THR A 244 -45.30 46.22 -8.95
CA THR A 244 -44.72 47.63 -8.92
C THR A 244 -44.54 48.11 -7.43
N PRO A 245 -44.08 49.35 -7.00
CA PRO A 245 -43.62 50.60 -7.68
C PRO A 245 -42.27 51.25 -7.20
N ALA A 246 -41.90 52.39 -7.85
CA ALA A 246 -40.65 53.19 -7.90
C ALA A 246 -40.38 54.20 -6.72
N PRO A 247 -39.41 55.18 -6.75
CA PRO A 247 -38.29 55.48 -7.69
C PRO A 247 -36.92 55.88 -7.03
N VAL A 248 -35.77 55.91 -7.78
CA VAL A 248 -34.83 57.07 -7.97
C VAL A 248 -33.87 56.86 -9.17
N VAL A 249 -33.99 57.73 -10.20
CA VAL A 249 -33.08 58.31 -11.24
C VAL A 249 -31.71 57.66 -11.62
N ALA A 250 -31.50 57.32 -12.91
CA ALA A 250 -30.58 58.03 -13.87
C ALA A 250 -30.17 57.22 -15.14
N GLU A 251 -30.50 57.80 -16.31
CA GLU A 251 -29.80 57.87 -17.64
C GLU A 251 -29.40 56.63 -18.50
N ALA A 252 -30.23 56.43 -19.54
CA ALA A 252 -30.02 56.23 -21.00
C ALA A 252 -28.69 55.75 -21.63
N ILE A 253 -28.80 54.83 -22.61
CA ILE A 253 -28.40 54.97 -24.05
C ILE A 253 -29.06 53.84 -24.90
N ALA A 254 -29.36 54.14 -26.17
CA ALA A 254 -30.21 53.43 -27.14
C ALA A 254 -29.58 52.20 -27.88
N PRO A 255 -30.39 51.33 -28.55
CA PRO A 255 -29.96 50.04 -29.13
C PRO A 255 -29.80 50.03 -30.68
N VAL A 256 -29.10 49.01 -31.20
CA VAL A 256 -28.98 48.64 -32.63
C VAL A 256 -29.39 47.15 -32.79
N PRO A 257 -30.11 46.73 -33.85
CA PRO A 257 -30.84 45.45 -33.88
C PRO A 257 -30.05 44.24 -34.42
N ALA A 258 -30.48 43.04 -34.01
CA ALA A 258 -29.92 41.72 -34.31
C ALA A 258 -30.45 41.08 -35.63
N PRO A 259 -29.69 40.17 -36.26
CA PRO A 259 -30.22 39.17 -37.19
C PRO A 259 -30.42 37.79 -36.53
N ALA A 260 -31.30 36.99 -37.15
CA ALA A 260 -31.94 35.76 -36.68
C ALA A 260 -31.03 34.52 -36.48
N PRO A 261 -31.43 33.53 -35.65
CA PRO A 261 -30.63 32.35 -35.32
C PRO A 261 -30.80 31.18 -36.31
N VAL A 262 -29.70 30.46 -36.51
CA VAL A 262 -29.55 29.23 -37.33
C VAL A 262 -29.93 28.00 -36.50
N ALA A 263 -30.56 27.01 -37.16
CA ALA A 263 -31.07 25.76 -36.59
C ALA A 263 -29.96 24.83 -36.04
N LYS A 264 -30.26 24.13 -34.93
CA LYS A 264 -29.42 23.10 -34.29
C LYS A 264 -29.59 21.73 -34.97
N PRO A 265 -28.53 20.92 -35.15
CA PRO A 265 -28.64 19.53 -35.60
C PRO A 265 -29.05 18.58 -34.48
N ALA A 266 -29.71 17.49 -34.89
CA ALA A 266 -30.31 16.45 -34.06
C ALA A 266 -29.28 15.57 -33.33
N ALA A 267 -29.62 15.15 -32.11
CA ALA A 267 -28.82 14.30 -31.26
C ALA A 267 -28.98 12.81 -31.64
N GLU A 268 -27.86 12.16 -31.94
CA GLU A 268 -27.76 10.70 -32.07
C GLU A 268 -27.77 10.02 -30.70
N LYS A 269 -28.53 8.92 -30.61
CA LYS A 269 -28.59 8.02 -29.46
C LYS A 269 -27.21 7.43 -29.18
N ARG A 270 -26.65 7.73 -28.01
CA ARG A 270 -25.48 7.03 -27.46
C ARG A 270 -25.89 5.62 -27.05
N THR A 271 -25.24 4.64 -27.66
CA THR A 271 -25.30 3.22 -27.38
C THR A 271 -24.76 2.88 -25.99
N ALA A 272 -25.24 1.75 -25.48
CA ALA A 272 -25.00 1.17 -24.17
C ALA A 272 -23.54 1.17 -23.70
N SER A 273 -23.39 1.28 -22.39
CA SER A 273 -22.17 1.17 -21.59
C SER A 273 -21.31 -0.03 -21.98
N ASN A 274 -20.04 0.23 -22.30
CA ASN A 274 -19.00 -0.79 -22.41
C ASN A 274 -18.94 -1.58 -21.10
N ALA A 275 -19.18 -2.88 -21.16
CA ALA A 275 -18.81 -3.79 -20.09
C ALA A 275 -17.28 -3.76 -19.94
N ASP A 276 -16.79 -3.43 -18.75
CA ASP A 276 -15.37 -3.40 -18.44
C ASP A 276 -14.76 -4.80 -18.66
N THR A 277 -14.04 -4.93 -19.77
CA THR A 277 -13.24 -6.10 -20.08
C THR A 277 -11.97 -6.03 -19.25
N THR A 278 -12.01 -6.55 -18.03
CA THR A 278 -10.82 -6.58 -17.16
C THR A 278 -9.89 -7.72 -17.57
N VAL A 279 -8.61 -7.41 -17.77
CA VAL A 279 -7.55 -8.39 -18.08
C VAL A 279 -6.67 -8.55 -16.86
N ARG A 280 -6.52 -9.79 -16.37
CA ARG A 280 -5.58 -10.09 -15.28
C ARG A 280 -4.15 -10.07 -15.83
N VAL A 281 -3.34 -9.15 -15.30
CA VAL A 281 -1.93 -8.99 -15.67
C VAL A 281 -1.07 -9.30 -14.46
N ASP A 282 0.02 -10.03 -14.68
CA ASP A 282 1.03 -10.33 -13.66
C ASP A 282 1.70 -9.04 -13.16
N THR A 283 1.89 -8.92 -11.84
CA THR A 283 2.50 -7.76 -11.19
C THR A 283 3.93 -7.48 -11.69
N PHE A 284 4.72 -8.51 -11.96
CA PHE A 284 6.09 -8.35 -12.46
C PHE A 284 6.14 -7.69 -13.85
N ARG A 285 5.13 -7.94 -14.69
CA ARG A 285 5.03 -7.31 -16.01
C ARG A 285 4.71 -5.82 -15.89
N LEU A 286 3.82 -5.46 -14.95
CA LEU A 286 3.51 -4.06 -14.65
C LEU A 286 4.74 -3.33 -14.09
N ASP A 287 5.47 -3.94 -13.15
CA ASP A 287 6.68 -3.33 -12.59
C ASP A 287 7.79 -3.17 -13.66
N SER A 288 7.90 -4.10 -14.61
CA SER A 288 8.82 -3.97 -15.76
C SER A 288 8.44 -2.79 -16.67
N LEU A 289 7.14 -2.58 -16.92
CA LEU A 289 6.65 -1.43 -17.68
C LEU A 289 6.92 -0.10 -16.96
N VAL A 290 6.78 -0.07 -15.63
CA VAL A 290 7.10 1.09 -14.79
C VAL A 290 8.58 1.44 -14.89
N ASN A 291 9.45 0.44 -14.79
CA ASN A 291 10.89 0.63 -14.96
C ASN A 291 11.23 1.17 -16.35
N ALA A 292 10.64 0.60 -17.41
CA ALA A 292 10.85 1.05 -18.79
C ALA A 292 10.33 2.48 -19.02
N ALA A 293 9.17 2.83 -18.45
CA ALA A 293 8.65 4.20 -18.48
C ALA A 293 9.58 5.17 -17.73
N GLY A 294 10.17 4.73 -16.63
CA GLY A 294 11.18 5.48 -15.90
C GLY A 294 12.47 5.72 -16.69
N GLU A 295 12.98 4.69 -17.37
CA GLU A 295 14.13 4.84 -18.26
C GLU A 295 13.83 5.75 -19.45
N LEU A 296 12.60 5.69 -19.99
CA LEU A 296 12.16 6.60 -21.05
C LEU A 296 12.17 8.06 -20.59
N VAL A 297 11.77 8.34 -19.34
CA VAL A 297 11.88 9.68 -18.74
C VAL A 297 13.32 10.15 -18.66
N LEU A 298 14.26 9.26 -18.31
CA LEU A 298 15.69 9.59 -18.28
C LEU A 298 16.24 9.87 -19.69
N VAL A 299 15.90 9.05 -20.68
CA VAL A 299 16.30 9.26 -22.08
C VAL A 299 15.73 10.58 -22.61
N ARG A 300 14.47 10.89 -22.30
CA ARG A 300 13.84 12.17 -22.61
C ARG A 300 14.65 13.33 -22.01
N ASN A 301 14.93 13.29 -20.71
CA ASN A 301 15.68 14.36 -20.03
C ASN A 301 17.08 14.54 -20.64
N ARG A 302 17.76 13.44 -21.00
CA ARG A 302 19.04 13.47 -21.71
C ARG A 302 18.94 14.16 -23.08
N LEU A 303 17.92 13.82 -23.86
CA LEU A 303 17.69 14.41 -25.18
C LEU A 303 17.37 15.91 -25.07
N THR A 304 16.60 16.32 -24.07
CA THR A 304 16.35 17.75 -23.80
C THR A 304 17.64 18.49 -23.42
N SER A 305 18.48 17.89 -22.57
CA SER A 305 19.78 18.45 -22.21
C SER A 305 20.69 18.63 -23.44
N LEU A 306 20.78 17.62 -24.31
CA LEU A 306 21.54 17.71 -25.56
C LEU A 306 20.94 18.72 -26.54
N ALA A 307 19.61 18.81 -26.64
CA ALA A 307 18.91 19.78 -27.49
C ALA A 307 19.28 21.23 -27.13
N SER A 308 19.40 21.53 -25.82
CA SER A 308 19.77 22.86 -25.33
C SER A 308 21.23 23.28 -25.61
N GLN A 309 22.10 22.35 -26.04
CA GLN A 309 23.52 22.61 -26.30
C GLN A 309 23.84 22.91 -27.78
N GLY A 310 22.83 23.17 -28.63
CA GLY A 310 23.01 23.74 -29.96
C GLY A 310 22.48 22.87 -31.09
N VAL A 311 21.17 22.62 -31.10
CA VAL A 311 20.54 21.78 -32.13
C VAL A 311 19.52 22.59 -32.95
N GLU A 312 19.46 22.34 -34.26
CA GLU A 312 18.58 23.03 -35.20
C GLU A 312 17.09 22.75 -34.92
N GLY A 313 16.20 23.71 -35.27
CA GLY A 313 14.77 23.69 -34.94
C GLY A 313 13.93 22.45 -35.32
N PRO A 314 14.28 21.60 -36.31
CA PRO A 314 13.61 20.31 -36.52
C PRO A 314 13.83 19.30 -35.40
N MET A 315 15.02 19.27 -34.77
CA MET A 315 15.32 18.34 -33.69
C MET A 315 14.67 18.77 -32.38
N GLU A 316 14.62 20.06 -32.09
CA GLU A 316 13.87 20.59 -30.93
C GLU A 316 12.39 20.18 -30.99
N ARG A 317 11.78 20.24 -32.18
CA ARG A 317 10.40 19.77 -32.41
C ARG A 317 10.26 18.26 -32.20
N ALA A 318 11.18 17.45 -32.74
CA ALA A 318 11.15 16.00 -32.56
C ALA A 318 11.35 15.58 -31.09
N VAL A 319 12.22 16.29 -30.35
CA VAL A 319 12.41 16.08 -28.90
C VAL A 319 11.15 16.46 -28.12
N GLY A 320 10.49 17.56 -28.49
CA GLY A 320 9.22 17.96 -27.90
C GLY A 320 8.09 16.93 -28.13
N GLU A 321 7.98 16.37 -29.34
CA GLU A 321 7.02 15.31 -29.64
C GLU A 321 7.31 14.03 -28.84
N LEU A 322 8.59 13.62 -28.77
CA LEU A 322 9.01 12.48 -27.95
C LEU A 322 8.69 12.70 -26.47
N GLN A 323 8.90 13.92 -25.95
CA GLN A 323 8.55 14.28 -24.58
C GLN A 323 7.06 14.09 -24.31
N ARG A 324 6.20 14.57 -25.21
CA ARG A 324 4.74 14.40 -25.08
C ARG A 324 4.34 12.92 -25.08
N VAL A 325 4.88 12.13 -26.03
CA VAL A 325 4.57 10.70 -26.12
C VAL A 325 5.10 9.92 -24.90
N ALA A 326 6.28 10.28 -24.40
CA ALA A 326 6.84 9.68 -23.20
C ALA A 326 6.00 9.99 -21.95
N GLU A 327 5.49 11.21 -21.83
CA GLU A 327 4.60 11.62 -20.74
C GLU A 327 3.25 10.91 -20.82
N ASP A 328 2.66 10.82 -22.02
CA ASP A 328 1.42 10.07 -22.25
C ASP A 328 1.59 8.58 -21.86
N LEU A 329 2.72 7.97 -22.24
CA LEU A 329 3.02 6.58 -21.90
C LEU A 329 3.25 6.40 -20.39
N GLN A 330 3.99 7.30 -19.76
CA GLN A 330 4.23 7.27 -18.32
C GLN A 330 2.91 7.36 -17.54
N ASN A 331 2.04 8.30 -17.90
CA ASN A 331 0.73 8.46 -17.28
C ASN A 331 -0.17 7.24 -17.48
N ALA A 332 -0.12 6.61 -18.66
CA ALA A 332 -0.86 5.38 -18.93
C ALA A 332 -0.36 4.22 -18.06
N VAL A 333 0.97 4.05 -17.91
CA VAL A 333 1.57 3.00 -17.07
C VAL A 333 1.24 3.23 -15.59
N LEU A 334 1.30 4.48 -15.11
CA LEU A 334 0.90 4.82 -13.74
C LEU A 334 -0.55 4.42 -13.47
N ARG A 335 -1.48 4.80 -14.36
CA ARG A 335 -2.90 4.41 -14.23
C ARG A 335 -3.14 2.91 -14.20
N MET A 336 -2.35 2.11 -14.94
CA MET A 336 -2.46 0.65 -14.90
C MET A 336 -2.05 0.04 -13.54
N ARG A 337 -1.22 0.73 -12.75
CA ARG A 337 -0.75 0.30 -11.43
C ARG A 337 -1.62 0.81 -10.28
N MET A 338 -2.44 1.83 -10.54
CA MET A 338 -3.32 2.39 -9.54
C MET A 338 -4.37 1.37 -9.10
N GLN A 339 -4.69 1.40 -7.81
CA GLN A 339 -5.76 0.65 -7.20
C GLN A 339 -6.60 1.59 -6.34
N PRO A 340 -7.94 1.45 -6.32
CA PRO A 340 -8.77 2.23 -5.42
C PRO A 340 -8.40 1.95 -3.96
N ILE A 341 -8.27 3.02 -3.18
CA ILE A 341 -7.97 2.96 -1.74
C ILE A 341 -9.10 2.29 -0.94
N GLY A 342 -10.31 2.21 -1.50
CA GLY A 342 -11.49 1.56 -0.90
C GLY A 342 -11.23 0.16 -0.37
N LYS A 343 -10.36 -0.65 -1.03
CA LYS A 343 -10.01 -1.99 -0.52
C LYS A 343 -9.34 -1.96 0.86
N LEU A 344 -8.60 -0.90 1.16
CA LEU A 344 -7.99 -0.68 2.47
C LEU A 344 -9.05 -0.22 3.48
N PHE A 345 -9.90 0.71 3.06
CA PHE A 345 -10.96 1.34 3.88
C PHE A 345 -11.99 0.31 4.37
N GLN A 346 -12.33 -0.70 3.56
CA GLN A 346 -13.24 -1.80 3.94
C GLN A 346 -12.85 -2.55 5.22
N ARG A 347 -11.57 -2.54 5.63
CA ARG A 347 -11.10 -3.23 6.84
C ARG A 347 -11.29 -2.39 8.11
N PHE A 348 -11.31 -1.06 8.00
CA PHE A 348 -11.30 -0.15 9.14
C PHE A 348 -12.59 -0.13 9.98
N PRO A 349 -13.81 -0.21 9.42
CA PRO A 349 -15.05 -0.23 10.21
C PRO A 349 -15.08 -1.33 11.27
N ARG A 350 -14.55 -2.52 10.95
CA ARG A 350 -14.48 -3.63 11.91
C ARG A 350 -13.48 -3.33 13.02
N ILE A 351 -12.27 -2.90 12.67
CA ILE A 351 -11.19 -2.59 13.62
C ILE A 351 -11.63 -1.48 14.60
N ILE A 352 -12.26 -0.42 14.10
CA ILE A 352 -12.73 0.69 14.94
C ILE A 352 -13.86 0.24 15.85
N ARG A 353 -14.80 -0.57 15.36
CA ARG A 353 -15.90 -1.09 16.19
C ARG A 353 -15.39 -1.98 17.33
N ASP A 354 -14.41 -2.84 17.04
CA ASP A 354 -13.81 -3.71 18.04
C ASP A 354 -13.02 -2.90 19.08
N LEU A 355 -12.26 -1.90 18.65
CA LEU A 355 -11.53 -0.97 19.53
C LEU A 355 -12.47 -0.12 20.40
N ALA A 356 -13.55 0.41 19.80
CA ALA A 356 -14.55 1.19 20.53
C ALA A 356 -15.23 0.35 21.61
N ARG A 357 -15.56 -0.92 21.33
CA ARG A 357 -16.09 -1.87 22.32
C ARG A 357 -15.10 -2.16 23.44
N GLN A 358 -13.83 -2.39 23.10
CA GLN A 358 -12.79 -2.66 24.09
C GLN A 358 -12.57 -1.47 25.05
N LEU A 359 -12.66 -0.25 24.53
CA LEU A 359 -12.49 0.99 25.31
C LEU A 359 -13.78 1.51 25.93
N GLY A 360 -14.94 0.89 25.67
CA GLY A 360 -16.25 1.35 26.17
C GLY A 360 -16.73 2.68 25.58
N LYS A 361 -16.32 3.00 24.34
CA LYS A 361 -16.69 4.25 23.64
C LYS A 361 -17.70 3.97 22.54
N GLU A 362 -18.52 4.98 22.22
CA GLU A 362 -19.45 4.96 21.09
C GLU A 362 -18.85 5.80 19.96
N VAL A 363 -18.50 5.17 18.83
CA VAL A 363 -17.81 5.82 17.71
C VAL A 363 -18.42 5.41 16.37
N GLU A 364 -18.60 6.39 15.49
CA GLU A 364 -18.99 6.24 14.10
C GLU A 364 -17.82 6.62 13.17
N LEU A 365 -17.53 5.77 12.19
CA LEU A 365 -16.54 6.03 11.14
C LEU A 365 -17.26 6.44 9.86
N VAL A 366 -16.97 7.64 9.37
CA VAL A 366 -17.45 8.15 8.09
C VAL A 366 -16.29 8.12 7.09
N GLN A 367 -16.52 7.52 5.92
CA GLN A 367 -15.50 7.35 4.89
C GLN A 367 -15.93 8.06 3.61
N GLU A 368 -15.03 8.84 3.02
CA GLU A 368 -15.26 9.56 1.75
C GLU A 368 -14.06 9.39 0.82
N GLY A 369 -14.32 9.28 -0.49
CA GLY A 369 -13.27 9.15 -1.51
C GLY A 369 -12.66 7.75 -1.60
N GLU A 370 -13.44 6.70 -1.34
CA GLU A 370 -13.02 5.29 -1.47
C GLU A 370 -12.58 4.93 -2.90
N GLU A 371 -13.11 5.65 -3.88
CA GLU A 371 -12.77 5.56 -5.30
C GLU A 371 -11.42 6.21 -5.67
N THR A 372 -10.75 6.88 -4.72
CA THR A 372 -9.46 7.52 -4.99
C THR A 372 -8.41 6.46 -5.34
N ASP A 373 -7.87 6.57 -6.54
CA ASP A 373 -6.84 5.70 -7.09
C ASP A 373 -5.45 6.02 -6.51
N LEU A 374 -4.78 4.99 -5.99
CA LEU A 374 -3.45 5.10 -5.41
C LEU A 374 -2.58 3.90 -5.83
N ASP A 375 -1.27 4.10 -5.92
CA ASP A 375 -0.35 3.01 -6.27
C ASP A 375 -0.43 1.86 -5.27
N ARG A 376 -0.43 0.62 -5.79
CA ARG A 376 -0.48 -0.61 -4.98
C ARG A 376 0.55 -0.63 -3.84
N THR A 377 1.80 -0.24 -4.11
CA THR A 377 2.86 -0.27 -3.09
C THR A 377 2.61 0.77 -2.00
N VAL A 378 2.07 1.93 -2.36
CA VAL A 378 1.68 2.97 -1.40
C VAL A 378 0.46 2.51 -0.59
N VAL A 379 -0.55 1.89 -1.21
CA VAL A 379 -1.72 1.33 -0.50
C VAL A 379 -1.30 0.31 0.55
N GLU A 380 -0.37 -0.59 0.21
CA GLU A 380 0.15 -1.60 1.14
C GLU A 380 0.96 -0.96 2.28
N ALA A 381 1.84 0.00 1.96
CA ALA A 381 2.67 0.69 2.94
C ALA A 381 1.87 1.59 3.90
N LEU A 382 0.74 2.16 3.44
CA LEU A 382 -0.14 3.02 4.24
C LEU A 382 -1.07 2.26 5.19
N ALA A 383 -1.18 0.94 5.08
CA ALA A 383 -2.11 0.16 5.89
C ALA A 383 -1.86 0.32 7.40
N ASP A 384 -0.64 0.03 7.88
CA ASP A 384 -0.34 0.15 9.32
C ASP A 384 -0.37 1.62 9.81
N PRO A 385 0.22 2.60 9.10
CA PRO A 385 0.11 4.01 9.45
C PRO A 385 -1.33 4.47 9.71
N LEU A 386 -2.26 4.17 8.80
CA LEU A 386 -3.65 4.59 8.92
C LEU A 386 -4.36 3.90 10.09
N VAL A 387 -4.11 2.61 10.33
CA VAL A 387 -4.64 1.91 11.52
C VAL A 387 -4.17 2.60 12.80
N HIS A 388 -2.90 3.02 12.85
CA HIS A 388 -2.34 3.70 14.02
C HIS A 388 -2.99 5.08 14.23
N LEU A 389 -3.16 5.87 13.16
CA LEU A 389 -3.84 7.17 13.24
C LEU A 389 -5.29 7.03 13.73
N LEU A 390 -6.03 6.06 13.17
CA LEU A 390 -7.40 5.78 13.58
C LEU A 390 -7.49 5.29 15.02
N ARG A 391 -6.54 4.43 15.46
CA ARG A 391 -6.46 4.01 16.87
C ARG A 391 -6.25 5.20 17.79
N ASN A 392 -5.34 6.11 17.47
CA ASN A 392 -5.06 7.29 18.30
C ASN A 392 -6.27 8.23 18.37
N ALA A 393 -6.98 8.40 17.26
CA ALA A 393 -8.24 9.14 17.22
C ALA A 393 -9.27 8.53 18.20
N VAL A 394 -9.44 7.20 18.19
CA VAL A 394 -10.42 6.51 19.06
C VAL A 394 -9.97 6.44 20.51
N ASP A 395 -8.70 6.14 20.79
CA ASP A 395 -8.18 5.94 22.15
C ASP A 395 -7.94 7.26 22.89
N HIS A 396 -7.25 8.20 22.26
CA HIS A 396 -6.86 9.45 22.90
C HIS A 396 -7.71 10.64 22.48
N GLY A 397 -8.20 10.66 21.24
CA GLY A 397 -9.03 11.76 20.70
C GLY A 397 -10.45 11.74 21.27
N ILE A 398 -11.21 10.68 20.99
CA ILE A 398 -12.62 10.55 21.40
C ILE A 398 -12.73 10.34 22.91
N GLU A 399 -13.53 11.18 23.55
CA GLU A 399 -13.80 11.15 24.99
C GLU A 399 -14.85 10.07 25.33
N MET A 400 -15.00 9.73 26.61
CA MET A 400 -16.07 8.82 27.05
C MET A 400 -17.46 9.43 26.81
N PRO A 401 -18.49 8.62 26.51
CA PRO A 401 -19.85 9.12 26.20
C PRO A 401 -20.37 10.14 27.23
N ASP A 402 -20.20 9.86 28.52
CA ASP A 402 -20.67 10.74 29.60
C ASP A 402 -19.93 12.08 29.64
N VAL A 403 -18.62 12.09 29.33
CA VAL A 403 -17.80 13.31 29.28
C VAL A 403 -18.19 14.16 28.07
N ARG A 404 -18.52 13.51 26.94
CA ARG A 404 -18.98 14.20 25.72
C ARG A 404 -20.31 14.90 25.95
N GLU A 405 -21.27 14.24 26.60
CA GLU A 405 -22.56 14.83 26.95
C GLU A 405 -22.40 16.03 27.90
N GLN A 406 -21.49 15.94 28.89
CA GLN A 406 -21.16 17.05 29.79
C GLN A 406 -20.52 18.24 29.05
N ALA A 407 -19.72 17.97 28.01
CA ALA A 407 -19.14 18.99 27.14
C ALA A 407 -20.11 19.54 26.09
N GLY A 408 -21.37 19.06 26.05
CA GLY A 408 -22.38 19.48 25.09
C GLY A 408 -22.21 18.90 23.68
N LYS A 409 -21.44 17.81 23.54
CA LYS A 409 -21.21 17.11 22.28
C LYS A 409 -22.16 15.92 22.12
N SER A 410 -22.26 15.39 20.90
CA SER A 410 -22.94 14.12 20.64
C SER A 410 -22.31 12.98 21.44
N ARG A 411 -23.16 12.12 22.02
CA ARG A 411 -22.74 10.91 22.74
C ARG A 411 -21.86 9.99 21.88
N VAL A 412 -22.24 9.83 20.61
CA VAL A 412 -21.47 9.12 19.59
C VAL A 412 -20.40 10.08 19.05
N GLY A 413 -19.13 9.69 19.17
CA GLY A 413 -18.01 10.39 18.55
C GLY A 413 -17.88 10.06 17.06
N THR A 414 -17.43 11.02 16.26
CA THR A 414 -17.31 10.83 14.81
C THR A 414 -15.84 10.92 14.39
N VAL A 415 -15.40 9.93 13.63
CA VAL A 415 -14.09 9.93 12.96
C VAL A 415 -14.34 9.94 11.45
N HIS A 416 -13.85 10.97 10.77
CA HIS A 416 -13.89 11.11 9.33
C HIS A 416 -12.57 10.66 8.73
N LEU A 417 -12.64 9.75 7.76
CA LEU A 417 -11.52 9.34 6.93
C LEU A 417 -11.83 9.74 5.49
N THR A 418 -11.11 10.74 4.99
CA THR A 418 -11.31 11.22 3.61
C THR A 418 -10.05 11.00 2.79
N ALA A 419 -10.22 10.59 1.53
CA ALA A 419 -9.14 10.54 0.55
C ALA A 419 -9.53 11.37 -0.66
N GLY A 420 -8.57 12.09 -1.23
CA GLY A 420 -8.80 12.85 -2.45
C GLY A 420 -7.51 13.17 -3.18
N GLN A 421 -7.62 13.32 -4.50
CA GLN A 421 -6.52 13.76 -5.34
C GLN A 421 -6.49 15.29 -5.46
N TYR A 422 -5.34 15.88 -5.11
CA TYR A 422 -5.06 17.31 -5.25
C TYR A 422 -3.79 17.50 -6.08
N GLY A 423 -3.95 17.70 -7.38
CA GLY A 423 -2.82 17.83 -8.31
C GLY A 423 -2.07 16.50 -8.49
N ASP A 424 -0.77 16.52 -8.24
CA ASP A 424 0.17 15.39 -8.27
C ASP A 424 0.33 14.70 -6.90
N HIS A 425 -0.48 15.09 -5.91
CA HIS A 425 -0.53 14.48 -4.60
C HIS A 425 -1.92 13.88 -4.28
N ILE A 426 -1.92 12.74 -3.60
CA ILE A 426 -3.07 12.19 -2.91
C ILE A 426 -3.02 12.67 -1.46
N VAL A 427 -4.11 13.28 -1.01
CA VAL A 427 -4.27 13.76 0.36
C VAL A 427 -5.27 12.86 1.07
N ILE A 428 -4.83 12.28 2.18
CA ILE A 428 -5.65 11.47 3.07
C ILE A 428 -5.76 12.24 4.39
N THR A 429 -6.99 12.46 4.86
CA THR A 429 -7.26 13.20 6.08
C THR A 429 -7.99 12.31 7.07
N VAL A 430 -7.46 12.23 8.30
CA VAL A 430 -8.10 11.59 9.45
C VAL A 430 -8.51 12.68 10.41
N ARG A 431 -9.81 12.88 10.60
CA ARG A 431 -10.35 13.91 11.47
C ARG A 431 -11.24 13.31 12.55
N ASP A 432 -11.05 13.72 13.80
CA ASP A 432 -11.91 13.38 14.93
C ASP A 432 -12.61 14.61 15.49
N ASP A 433 -13.73 14.42 16.17
CA ASP A 433 -14.48 15.46 16.89
C ASP A 433 -14.23 15.42 18.42
N GLY A 434 -13.08 14.85 18.81
CA GLY A 434 -12.70 14.58 20.18
C GLY A 434 -12.30 15.82 20.97
N LYS A 435 -11.55 15.61 22.05
CA LYS A 435 -11.08 16.71 22.93
C LYS A 435 -10.03 17.61 22.29
N GLY A 436 -9.42 17.19 21.17
CA GLY A 436 -8.28 17.88 20.57
C GLY A 436 -7.00 17.79 21.41
N MET A 437 -5.92 18.36 20.88
CA MET A 437 -4.62 18.41 21.53
C MET A 437 -4.42 19.79 22.17
N ASP A 438 -3.92 19.80 23.41
CA ASP A 438 -3.59 21.02 24.13
C ASP A 438 -2.09 21.32 23.99
N PRO A 439 -1.69 22.41 23.29
CA PRO A 439 -0.30 22.78 23.11
C PRO A 439 0.47 22.94 24.44
N GLU A 440 -0.15 23.47 25.49
CA GLU A 440 0.50 23.67 26.78
C GLU A 440 0.82 22.34 27.47
N ILE A 441 -0.09 21.36 27.37
CA ILE A 441 0.15 20.02 27.90
C ILE A 441 1.25 19.31 27.11
N LEU A 442 1.30 19.49 25.78
CA LEU A 442 2.36 18.93 24.94
C LEU A 442 3.72 19.54 25.28
N ARG A 443 3.81 20.88 25.41
CA ARG A 443 5.02 21.60 25.83
C ARG A 443 5.53 21.06 27.17
N ARG A 444 4.66 21.01 28.19
CA ARG A 444 5.04 20.51 29.53
C ARG A 444 5.52 19.06 29.49
N LYS A 445 4.80 18.17 28.78
CA LYS A 445 5.21 16.77 28.64
C LYS A 445 6.54 16.61 27.91
N ALA A 446 6.82 17.47 26.93
CA ALA A 446 8.10 17.44 26.21
C ALA A 446 9.27 17.80 27.14
N VAL A 447 9.08 18.78 28.02
CA VAL A 447 10.06 19.18 29.04
C VAL A 447 10.23 18.09 30.10
N GLU A 448 9.13 17.53 30.63
CA GLU A 448 9.17 16.43 31.61
C GLU A 448 9.90 15.19 31.08
N LYS A 449 9.74 14.89 29.78
CA LYS A 449 10.44 13.79 29.11
C LYS A 449 11.87 14.13 28.68
N GLY A 450 12.34 15.35 28.93
CA GLY A 450 13.69 15.79 28.58
C GLY A 450 13.95 15.96 27.07
N LEU A 451 12.89 16.09 26.27
CA LEU A 451 13.01 16.26 24.81
C LEU A 451 13.28 17.72 24.40
N LEU A 452 12.91 18.66 25.28
CA LEU A 452 13.07 20.10 25.11
C LEU A 452 13.39 20.73 26.47
N ASP A 453 14.16 21.81 26.48
CA ASP A 453 14.29 22.67 27.66
C ASP A 453 13.11 23.66 27.76
N GLU A 454 12.92 24.29 28.91
CA GLU A 454 11.80 25.23 29.14
C GLU A 454 11.85 26.45 28.20
N GLU A 455 13.05 26.94 27.86
CA GLU A 455 13.20 28.08 26.96
C GLU A 455 12.85 27.74 25.51
N GLN A 456 13.23 26.55 25.04
CA GLN A 456 12.90 26.05 23.71
C GLN A 456 11.40 25.77 23.61
N ALA A 457 10.81 25.12 24.63
CA ALA A 457 9.38 24.83 24.65
C ALA A 457 8.52 26.11 24.63
N ALA A 458 8.96 27.17 25.30
CA ALA A 458 8.26 28.46 25.35
C ALA A 458 8.33 29.24 24.02
N ARG A 459 9.27 28.93 23.12
CA ARG A 459 9.41 29.60 21.81
C ARG A 459 8.57 28.97 20.70
N LEU A 460 8.07 27.75 20.90
CA LEU A 460 7.32 27.03 19.89
C LEU A 460 5.94 27.63 19.69
N ASP A 461 5.54 27.81 18.44
CA ASP A 461 4.15 28.11 18.12
C ASP A 461 3.24 26.88 18.32
N ASP A 462 1.93 27.06 18.22
CA ASP A 462 0.99 25.96 18.48
C ASP A 462 1.12 24.81 17.46
N ARG A 463 1.51 25.10 16.20
CA ARG A 463 1.70 24.08 15.16
C ARG A 463 2.97 23.28 15.43
N GLU A 464 4.06 23.95 15.74
CA GLU A 464 5.32 23.35 16.13
C GLU A 464 5.17 22.49 17.40
N CYS A 465 4.21 22.84 18.27
CA CYS A 465 3.87 22.02 19.43
C CYS A 465 3.19 20.70 19.06
N PHE A 466 2.33 20.68 18.05
CA PHE A 466 1.75 19.42 17.56
C PHE A 466 2.81 18.54 16.91
N ASP A 467 3.82 19.13 16.28
CA ASP A 467 4.93 18.39 15.68
C ASP A 467 5.81 17.66 16.71
N ILE A 468 5.75 18.05 17.99
CA ILE A 468 6.43 17.34 19.08
C ILE A 468 5.96 15.88 19.16
N VAL A 469 4.69 15.61 18.82
CA VAL A 469 4.10 14.25 18.87
C VAL A 469 4.87 13.27 17.98
N PHE A 470 5.52 13.77 16.93
CA PHE A 470 6.33 12.97 16.02
C PHE A 470 7.77 12.74 16.49
N ARG A 471 8.21 13.35 17.60
CA ARG A 471 9.58 13.20 18.08
C ARG A 471 9.77 11.79 18.68
N PRO A 472 10.91 11.14 18.37
CA PRO A 472 11.28 9.89 19.04
C PRO A 472 11.22 10.05 20.55
N GLY A 473 10.66 9.05 21.25
CA GLY A 473 10.53 9.08 22.70
C GLY A 473 9.35 9.92 23.24
N PHE A 474 8.64 10.69 22.41
CA PHE A 474 7.42 11.35 22.86
C PHE A 474 6.27 10.36 23.06
N SER A 475 6.08 9.45 22.10
CA SER A 475 5.08 8.36 22.14
C SER A 475 5.70 7.05 22.62
N THR A 476 6.38 7.05 23.78
CA THR A 476 6.77 5.81 24.47
C THR A 476 5.51 5.12 24.99
N ALA A 477 5.07 4.04 24.34
CA ALA A 477 4.02 3.18 24.86
C ALA A 477 4.43 2.62 26.23
N SER A 478 3.64 2.90 27.27
CA SER A 478 3.84 2.37 28.62
C SER A 478 3.42 0.90 28.78
N GLN A 479 2.81 0.30 27.74
CA GLN A 479 2.51 -1.13 27.65
C GLN A 479 2.64 -1.58 26.19
N VAL A 480 3.45 -2.61 25.93
CA VAL A 480 3.44 -3.35 24.67
C VAL A 480 2.07 -4.02 24.60
N SER A 481 1.19 -3.60 23.69
CA SER A 481 -0.11 -4.26 23.51
C SER A 481 0.00 -5.35 22.45
N ASP A 482 -0.64 -6.49 22.72
CA ASP A 482 -0.51 -7.77 22.01
C ASP A 482 -0.96 -7.76 20.53
N ILE A 483 -1.37 -6.61 19.99
CA ILE A 483 -2.08 -6.53 18.69
C ILE A 483 -1.17 -5.96 17.58
N SER A 484 0.03 -5.48 17.91
CA SER A 484 1.01 -5.07 16.89
C SER A 484 2.41 -5.19 17.49
N GLY A 485 3.08 -6.31 17.24
CA GLY A 485 4.32 -6.74 17.90
C GLY A 485 5.58 -5.89 17.65
N ARG A 486 5.44 -4.58 17.42
CA ARG A 486 6.54 -3.61 17.40
C ARG A 486 6.01 -2.34 18.05
N GLY A 487 6.74 -1.74 18.98
CA GLY A 487 6.31 -0.50 19.65
C GLY A 487 6.15 0.65 18.64
N VAL A 488 4.96 0.78 18.04
CA VAL A 488 4.68 1.80 17.01
C VAL A 488 4.26 3.09 17.71
N GLY A 489 5.16 4.06 17.75
CA GLY A 489 4.83 5.44 18.07
C GLY A 489 4.47 6.23 16.80
N MET A 490 4.05 7.48 17.01
CA MET A 490 3.74 8.40 15.92
C MET A 490 5.01 8.82 15.12
N ASP A 491 6.19 8.63 15.71
CA ASP A 491 7.50 8.72 15.05
C ASP A 491 7.64 7.70 13.91
N VAL A 492 7.33 6.42 14.17
CA VAL A 492 7.38 5.35 13.16
C VAL A 492 6.42 5.64 12.00
N VAL A 493 5.23 6.18 12.31
CA VAL A 493 4.27 6.61 11.29
C VAL A 493 4.88 7.71 10.41
N LYS A 494 5.44 8.77 11.00
CA LYS A 494 6.08 9.85 10.23
C LYS A 494 7.22 9.34 9.36
N THR A 495 8.08 8.47 9.88
CA THR A 495 9.19 7.89 9.12
C THR A 495 8.69 7.13 7.90
N LYS A 496 7.71 6.22 8.07
CA LYS A 496 7.12 5.47 6.94
C LYS A 496 6.50 6.40 5.88
N ILE A 497 5.87 7.49 6.29
CA ILE A 497 5.28 8.46 5.34
C ILE A 497 6.37 9.22 4.57
N VAL A 498 7.44 9.63 5.25
CA VAL A 498 8.56 10.33 4.62
C VAL A 498 9.30 9.41 3.64
N GLU A 499 9.46 8.12 3.97
CA GLU A 499 10.03 7.10 3.07
C GLU A 499 9.23 6.97 1.75
N LEU A 500 7.91 7.18 1.80
CA LEU A 500 7.04 7.20 0.63
C LEU A 500 7.11 8.52 -0.17
N GLY A 501 7.99 9.45 0.22
CA GLY A 501 8.07 10.79 -0.35
C GLY A 501 6.90 11.71 0.04
N GLY A 502 6.19 11.34 1.12
CA GLY A 502 5.04 12.07 1.62
C GLY A 502 5.35 13.06 2.73
N THR A 503 4.33 13.82 3.13
CA THR A 503 4.36 14.71 4.29
C THR A 503 3.18 14.43 5.21
N LEU A 504 3.37 14.67 6.50
CA LEU A 504 2.37 14.46 7.55
C LEU A 504 2.29 15.72 8.41
N SER A 505 1.08 16.24 8.61
CA SER A 505 0.82 17.41 9.45
C SER A 505 -0.38 17.19 10.36
N ILE A 506 -0.40 17.88 11.50
CA ILE A 506 -1.50 17.84 12.47
C ILE A 506 -1.99 19.27 12.70
N ASP A 507 -3.30 19.46 12.58
CA ASP A 507 -4.00 20.65 13.03
C ASP A 507 -5.02 20.22 14.09
N SER A 508 -4.98 20.81 15.29
CA SER A 508 -5.89 20.43 16.37
C SER A 508 -6.37 21.65 17.16
N ARG A 509 -7.58 21.54 17.72
CA ARG A 509 -8.16 22.58 18.58
C ARG A 509 -8.78 21.94 19.81
N VAL A 510 -8.44 22.46 20.99
CA VAL A 510 -9.02 21.99 22.26
C VAL A 510 -10.55 22.11 22.21
N GLY A 511 -11.24 21.00 22.49
CA GLY A 511 -12.69 20.85 22.39
C GLY A 511 -13.25 20.69 20.97
N GLY A 512 -12.46 20.95 19.92
CA GLY A 512 -12.87 20.90 18.51
C GLY A 512 -12.34 19.71 17.72
N GLY A 513 -11.59 18.81 18.36
CA GLY A 513 -11.01 17.61 17.75
C GLY A 513 -9.66 17.85 17.09
N SER A 514 -9.16 16.82 16.40
CA SER A 514 -7.88 16.86 15.67
C SER A 514 -8.06 16.46 14.22
N GLU A 515 -7.28 17.06 13.33
CA GLU A 515 -7.16 16.71 11.91
C GLU A 515 -5.70 16.34 11.64
N VAL A 516 -5.49 15.10 11.19
CA VAL A 516 -4.19 14.62 10.71
C VAL A 516 -4.27 14.53 9.19
N ARG A 517 -3.38 15.24 8.51
CA ARG A 517 -3.33 15.30 7.05
C ARG A 517 -2.05 14.63 6.56
N LEU A 518 -2.24 13.60 5.74
CA LEU A 518 -1.20 12.88 5.03
C LEU A 518 -1.24 13.30 3.56
N SER A 519 -0.10 13.64 2.98
CA SER A 519 0.03 13.89 1.55
C SER A 519 1.11 12.98 0.97
N VAL A 520 0.77 12.18 -0.04
CA VAL A 520 1.69 11.28 -0.75
C VAL A 520 1.65 11.55 -2.26
N PRO A 521 2.76 11.44 -3.00
CA PRO A 521 2.78 11.68 -4.44
C PRO A 521 2.06 10.58 -5.24
N LEU A 522 1.57 10.90 -6.45
CA LEU A 522 0.85 9.97 -7.35
C LEU A 522 1.72 8.88 -8.04
N THR A 523 3.01 8.82 -7.71
CA THR A 523 4.01 7.78 -8.05
C THR A 523 4.77 7.88 -9.38
N LEU A 524 5.68 6.90 -9.54
CA LEU A 524 7.08 6.96 -9.97
C LEU A 524 7.93 7.89 -9.08
N ALA A 525 8.93 7.33 -8.39
CA ALA A 525 9.81 8.02 -7.43
C ALA A 525 10.76 9.01 -8.12
N ILE A 526 10.19 9.99 -8.84
CA ILE A 526 10.90 11.11 -9.43
C ILE A 526 11.12 12.12 -8.31
N LEU A 527 12.34 12.14 -7.79
CA LEU A 527 12.78 13.11 -6.82
C LEU A 527 13.44 14.28 -7.56
N ARG A 528 13.07 15.50 -7.17
CA ARG A 528 13.84 16.68 -7.56
C ARG A 528 15.10 16.73 -6.72
N VAL A 529 16.25 16.68 -7.37
CA VAL A 529 17.55 16.65 -6.68
C VAL A 529 18.47 17.77 -7.16
N LEU A 530 19.35 18.21 -6.27
CA LEU A 530 20.53 18.98 -6.61
C LEU A 530 21.70 18.00 -6.81
N MET A 531 22.23 17.97 -8.03
CA MET A 531 23.38 17.15 -8.39
C MET A 531 24.66 17.86 -7.97
N VAL A 532 25.48 17.18 -7.16
CA VAL A 532 26.78 17.69 -6.69
C VAL A 532 27.89 16.68 -6.94
N ARG A 533 29.11 17.20 -7.08
CA ARG A 533 30.32 16.42 -7.22
C ARG A 533 31.17 16.53 -5.96
N VAL A 534 31.63 15.38 -5.48
CA VAL A 534 32.59 15.28 -4.38
C VAL A 534 33.66 14.26 -4.77
N GLY A 535 34.90 14.72 -4.89
CA GLY A 535 35.99 14.03 -5.57
C GLY A 535 35.58 13.60 -6.98
N ASN A 536 35.62 12.28 -7.20
CA ASN A 536 35.19 11.64 -8.44
C ASN A 536 33.75 11.09 -8.37
N ARG A 537 33.03 11.29 -7.26
CA ARG A 537 31.68 10.77 -7.04
C ARG A 537 30.63 11.83 -7.35
N LEU A 538 29.53 11.35 -7.92
CA LEU A 538 28.33 12.11 -8.21
C LEU A 538 27.27 11.74 -7.18
N LEU A 539 26.73 12.75 -6.49
CA LEU A 539 25.74 12.58 -5.43
C LEU A 539 24.52 13.46 -5.73
N ALA A 540 23.35 12.96 -5.39
CA ALA A 540 22.07 13.64 -5.58
C ALA A 540 21.47 13.99 -4.21
N LEU A 541 21.33 15.29 -3.93
CA LEU A 541 20.68 15.78 -2.71
C LEU A 541 19.21 16.11 -2.98
N PRO A 542 18.24 15.59 -2.21
CA PRO A 542 16.84 16.01 -2.34
C PRO A 542 16.69 17.52 -2.21
N LEU A 543 16.08 18.16 -3.21
CA LEU A 543 15.96 19.62 -3.27
C LEU A 543 15.07 20.16 -2.14
N SER A 544 14.14 19.35 -1.62
CA SER A 544 13.32 19.62 -0.44
C SER A 544 14.14 19.96 0.80
N ASN A 545 15.36 19.45 0.90
CA ASN A 545 16.26 19.68 2.03
C ASN A 545 17.30 20.75 1.73
N VAL A 546 17.39 21.28 0.51
CA VAL A 546 18.39 22.29 0.15
C VAL A 546 17.80 23.69 0.34
N ALA A 547 18.37 24.45 1.27
CA ALA A 547 17.97 25.83 1.53
C ALA A 547 18.65 26.80 0.55
N GLU A 548 19.98 26.70 0.41
CA GLU A 548 20.75 27.55 -0.49
C GLU A 548 22.12 26.94 -0.83
N VAL A 549 22.83 27.55 -1.78
CA VAL A 549 24.17 27.15 -2.22
C VAL A 549 25.03 28.41 -2.32
N PHE A 550 26.25 28.37 -1.77
CA PHE A 550 27.21 29.47 -1.89
C PHE A 550 28.64 28.97 -2.05
N GLU A 551 29.53 29.83 -2.56
CA GLU A 551 30.97 29.56 -2.68
C GLU A 551 31.70 30.07 -1.43
N LEU A 552 32.60 29.25 -0.88
CA LEU A 552 33.46 29.61 0.24
C LEU A 552 34.53 30.61 -0.19
N VAL A 553 34.62 31.70 0.56
CA VAL A 553 35.70 32.68 0.44
C VAL A 553 36.78 32.38 1.49
N GLU A 554 38.04 32.63 1.14
CA GLU A 554 39.16 32.49 2.08
C GLU A 554 38.90 33.27 3.39
N GLY A 555 39.07 32.59 4.53
CA GLY A 555 38.82 33.15 5.86
C GLY A 555 37.39 33.06 6.38
N GLN A 556 36.43 32.52 5.60
CA GLN A 556 35.07 32.25 6.10
C GLN A 556 34.99 31.00 6.99
N ILE A 557 35.94 30.07 6.86
CA ILE A 557 36.02 28.86 7.68
C ILE A 557 36.71 29.22 9.01
N GLN A 558 36.05 28.90 10.10
CA GLN A 558 36.55 29.08 11.46
C GLN A 558 36.29 27.82 12.27
N THR A 559 37.01 27.65 13.38
CA THR A 559 36.77 26.56 14.33
C THR A 559 36.13 27.14 15.57
N LEU A 560 34.94 26.66 15.92
CA LEU A 560 34.19 27.08 17.12
C LEU A 560 33.83 25.83 17.93
N ASP A 561 34.21 25.78 19.21
CA ASP A 561 33.97 24.66 20.11
C ASP A 561 34.38 23.28 19.54
N GLY A 562 35.51 23.23 18.82
CA GLY A 562 36.01 22.01 18.18
C GLY A 562 35.25 21.56 16.94
N ARG A 563 34.32 22.37 16.42
CA ARG A 563 33.62 22.14 15.16
C ARG A 563 34.07 23.14 14.11
N VAL A 564 34.19 22.69 12.87
CA VAL A 564 34.46 23.56 11.72
C VAL A 564 33.14 24.23 11.31
N VAL A 565 33.13 25.55 11.28
CA VAL A 565 31.97 26.39 10.93
C VAL A 565 32.33 27.35 9.80
N ALA A 566 31.37 27.65 8.92
CA ALA A 566 31.46 28.75 7.98
C ALA A 566 30.68 29.95 8.52
N SER A 567 31.27 31.15 8.47
CA SER A 567 30.55 32.39 8.72
C SER A 567 29.69 32.73 7.50
N HIS A 568 28.37 32.49 7.60
CA HIS A 568 27.41 32.79 6.54
C HIS A 568 26.27 33.68 7.08
N ARG A 569 26.01 34.82 6.43
CA ARG A 569 24.95 35.80 6.84
C ARG A 569 25.00 36.19 8.33
N GLN A 570 26.20 36.41 8.88
CA GLN A 570 26.43 36.69 10.31
C GLN A 570 26.00 35.57 11.29
N ARG A 571 25.84 34.34 10.79
CA ARG A 571 25.61 33.14 11.61
C ARG A 571 26.75 32.14 11.41
N ALA A 572 27.07 31.39 12.46
CA ALA A 572 27.98 30.26 12.37
C ALA A 572 27.22 29.06 11.80
N LEU A 573 27.53 28.67 10.57
CA LEU A 573 26.96 27.49 9.91
C LEU A 573 27.89 26.29 10.15
N PRO A 574 27.48 25.25 10.88
CA PRO A 574 28.29 24.04 11.05
C PRO A 574 28.52 23.36 9.71
N LEU A 575 29.77 22.99 9.42
CA LEU A 575 30.13 22.31 8.18
C LEU A 575 30.15 20.79 8.35
N CYS A 576 29.62 20.09 7.35
CA CYS A 576 29.70 18.64 7.17
C CYS A 576 30.73 18.28 6.10
N ASP A 577 31.50 17.21 6.36
CA ASP A 577 32.41 16.62 5.37
C ASP A 577 31.72 15.50 4.60
N LEU A 578 31.12 15.87 3.46
CA LEU A 578 30.51 14.89 2.55
C LEU A 578 31.59 14.05 1.83
N ALA A 579 32.82 14.56 1.70
CA ALA A 579 33.93 13.84 1.08
C ALA A 579 34.41 12.71 1.99
N GLY A 580 34.54 12.98 3.29
CA GLY A 580 34.82 11.99 4.32
C GLY A 580 33.81 10.84 4.32
N TRP A 581 32.51 11.16 4.28
CA TRP A 581 31.45 10.15 4.20
C TRP A 581 31.52 9.34 2.90
N ALA A 582 31.76 10.00 1.77
CA ALA A 582 31.87 9.35 0.47
C ALA A 582 33.20 8.60 0.26
N GLY A 583 34.13 8.65 1.23
CA GLY A 583 35.44 8.01 1.17
C GLY A 583 36.35 8.58 0.09
N VAL A 584 36.25 9.89 -0.18
CA VAL A 584 37.03 10.62 -1.18
C VAL A 584 37.78 11.80 -0.53
N PRO A 585 38.91 12.24 -1.09
CA PRO A 585 39.66 13.38 -0.54
C PRO A 585 38.82 14.67 -0.55
N SER A 586 38.86 15.39 0.56
CA SER A 586 38.19 16.67 0.77
C SER A 586 38.91 17.82 0.04
N GLY A 587 38.16 18.62 -0.71
CA GLY A 587 38.68 19.78 -1.47
C GLY A 587 37.64 20.83 -1.86
N GLY A 588 36.45 20.76 -1.26
CA GLY A 588 35.29 21.48 -1.77
C GLY A 588 35.37 22.99 -1.58
N ARG A 589 34.97 23.73 -2.63
CA ARG A 589 34.83 25.20 -2.61
C ARG A 589 33.40 25.66 -2.45
N HIS A 590 32.44 24.79 -2.69
CA HIS A 590 31.03 25.12 -2.62
C HIS A 590 30.44 24.52 -1.34
N VAL A 591 29.49 25.24 -0.75
CA VAL A 591 28.72 24.79 0.41
C VAL A 591 27.27 24.73 0.01
N VAL A 592 26.69 23.52 0.15
CA VAL A 592 25.26 23.31 0.03
C VAL A 592 24.67 23.36 1.43
N VAL A 593 23.84 24.37 1.68
CA VAL A 593 23.14 24.52 2.95
C VAL A 593 21.92 23.60 2.93
N VAL A 594 21.95 22.60 3.79
CA VAL A 594 20.88 21.61 3.95
C VAL A 594 20.16 21.75 5.29
N GLN A 595 18.88 21.44 5.29
CA GLN A 595 18.04 21.40 6.46
C GLN A 595 17.67 19.95 6.80
N ILE A 596 18.08 19.53 7.99
CA ILE A 596 17.84 18.19 8.54
C ILE A 596 17.04 18.37 9.83
N GLY A 597 15.73 18.16 9.75
CA GLY A 597 14.81 18.49 10.83
C GLY A 597 14.87 19.99 11.18
N HIS A 598 15.31 20.29 12.41
CA HIS A 598 15.46 21.67 12.92
C HIS A 598 16.88 22.21 12.79
N GLN A 599 17.83 21.40 12.31
CA GLN A 599 19.23 21.79 12.16
C GLN A 599 19.51 22.28 10.74
N THR A 600 20.37 23.30 10.66
CA THR A 600 20.90 23.81 9.39
C THR A 600 22.39 23.50 9.34
N LEU A 601 22.83 22.82 8.28
CA LEU A 601 24.19 22.34 8.10
C LEU A 601 24.70 22.73 6.71
N GLY A 602 25.99 23.01 6.60
CA GLY A 602 26.63 23.29 5.32
C GLY A 602 27.48 22.12 4.85
N CYS A 603 27.08 21.42 3.80
CA CYS A 603 27.89 20.31 3.28
C CYS A 603 28.85 20.79 2.20
N LEU A 604 30.13 20.48 2.42
CA LEU A 604 31.22 20.85 1.54
C LEU A 604 31.19 19.98 0.27
N VAL A 605 31.18 20.62 -0.90
CA VAL A 605 31.19 19.95 -2.20
C VAL A 605 32.17 20.64 -3.16
N ASP A 606 32.72 19.88 -4.11
CA ASP A 606 33.66 20.44 -5.08
C ASP A 606 32.95 21.30 -6.12
N GLU A 607 31.84 20.79 -6.62
CA GLU A 607 31.09 21.42 -7.71
C GLU A 607 29.60 21.13 -7.58
N VAL A 608 28.80 22.13 -7.95
CA VAL A 608 27.34 22.03 -8.02
C VAL A 608 26.97 22.01 -9.49
N ILE A 609 26.48 20.87 -9.96
CA ILE A 609 26.20 20.64 -11.38
C ILE A 609 24.89 21.30 -11.78
N GLY A 610 23.85 21.15 -10.95
CA GLY A 610 22.54 21.73 -11.22
C GLY A 610 21.40 20.91 -10.65
N ARG A 611 20.17 21.29 -11.02
CA ARG A 611 18.94 20.61 -10.61
C ARG A 611 18.55 19.59 -11.68
N GLU A 612 18.17 18.39 -11.25
CA GLU A 612 17.72 17.32 -12.14
C GLU A 612 16.55 16.57 -11.50
N ASP A 613 15.61 16.13 -12.34
CA ASP A 613 14.52 15.24 -11.92
C ASP A 613 15.01 13.80 -12.13
N VAL A 614 15.20 13.05 -11.04
CA VAL A 614 15.82 11.73 -11.08
C VAL A 614 14.90 10.67 -10.52
N MET A 615 14.94 9.48 -11.11
CA MET A 615 14.22 8.32 -10.59
C MET A 615 15.07 7.61 -9.54
N ALA A 616 14.67 7.68 -8.28
CA ALA A 616 15.34 6.94 -7.21
C ALA A 616 14.83 5.49 -7.19
N LYS A 617 15.75 4.54 -7.34
CA LYS A 617 15.50 3.11 -7.12
C LYS A 617 16.06 2.73 -5.75
N PRO A 618 15.31 1.97 -4.93
CA PRO A 618 15.82 1.49 -3.65
C PRO A 618 17.05 0.63 -3.89
N LEU A 619 18.01 0.74 -2.97
CA LEU A 619 19.16 -0.16 -2.97
C LEU A 619 18.65 -1.54 -2.52
N GLY A 620 18.97 -2.59 -3.28
CA GLY A 620 18.49 -3.96 -2.99
C GLY A 620 18.85 -4.43 -1.58
N PRO A 621 18.35 -5.61 -1.15
CA PRO A 621 18.41 -6.07 0.25
C PRO A 621 19.82 -6.08 0.86
N LEU A 622 20.87 -6.27 0.06
CA LEU A 622 22.28 -6.24 0.49
C LEU A 622 22.77 -4.85 0.95
N LEU A 623 22.08 -3.78 0.56
CA LEU A 623 22.48 -2.39 0.75
C LEU A 623 21.40 -1.56 1.46
N LYS A 624 20.37 -2.21 2.02
CA LYS A 624 19.23 -1.56 2.66
C LYS A 624 19.63 -0.77 3.92
N ASP A 625 20.66 -1.23 4.63
CA ASP A 625 21.09 -0.65 5.92
C ASP A 625 22.24 0.34 5.79
N VAL A 626 22.54 0.84 4.57
CA VAL A 626 23.60 1.83 4.37
C VAL A 626 23.10 3.20 4.85
N PRO A 627 23.65 3.76 5.95
CA PRO A 627 23.15 5.00 6.50
C PRO A 627 23.46 6.17 5.55
N GLY A 628 22.45 7.01 5.34
CA GLY A 628 22.56 8.21 4.51
C GLY A 628 22.26 8.04 3.04
N VAL A 629 21.74 6.88 2.61
CA VAL A 629 21.39 6.62 1.21
C VAL A 629 19.92 6.23 1.09
N ALA A 630 19.14 7.09 0.43
CA ALA A 630 17.74 6.81 0.11
C ALA A 630 17.60 5.84 -1.07
N GLY A 631 18.56 5.85 -1.99
CA GLY A 631 18.51 5.03 -3.20
C GLY A 631 19.65 5.33 -4.17
N ALA A 632 19.54 4.79 -5.38
CA ALA A 632 20.41 5.12 -6.50
C ALA A 632 19.59 5.57 -7.70
N THR A 633 20.21 6.39 -8.55
CA THR A 633 19.64 6.82 -9.81
C THR A 633 20.66 6.77 -10.93
N ILE A 634 20.19 6.78 -12.17
CA ILE A 634 21.03 6.86 -13.37
C ILE A 634 20.84 8.27 -13.93
N THR A 635 21.93 9.03 -13.99
CA THR A 635 21.91 10.41 -14.50
C THR A 635 21.78 10.44 -16.01
N GLY A 636 21.42 11.59 -16.59
CA GLY A 636 21.26 11.73 -18.04
C GLY A 636 22.47 11.24 -18.86
N ASP A 637 23.69 11.30 -18.34
CA ASP A 637 24.90 10.79 -19.02
C ASP A 637 25.11 9.27 -18.90
N GLY A 638 24.31 8.56 -18.10
CA GLY A 638 24.36 7.11 -17.90
C GLY A 638 25.21 6.67 -16.69
N ARG A 639 25.69 7.61 -15.87
CA ARG A 639 26.41 7.28 -14.62
C ARG A 639 25.42 6.96 -13.51
N ILE A 640 25.87 6.16 -12.55
CA ILE A 640 25.11 5.90 -11.33
C ILE A 640 25.44 7.00 -10.32
N SER A 641 24.41 7.61 -9.74
CA SER A 641 24.50 8.56 -8.63
C SER A 641 23.72 8.04 -7.44
N LEU A 642 24.25 8.22 -6.24
CA LEU A 642 23.52 7.90 -5.01
C LEU A 642 22.59 9.06 -4.67
N VAL A 643 21.35 8.74 -4.32
CA VAL A 643 20.38 9.69 -3.77
C VAL A 643 20.53 9.66 -2.26
N LEU A 644 20.90 10.80 -1.67
CA LEU A 644 21.21 10.89 -0.24
C LEU A 644 19.91 10.96 0.58
N ASP A 645 19.87 10.18 1.65
CA ASP A 645 18.95 10.42 2.76
C ASP A 645 19.67 11.28 3.80
N LEU A 646 19.35 12.57 3.84
CA LEU A 646 19.99 13.49 4.76
C LEU A 646 19.56 13.26 6.22
N ALA A 647 18.39 12.66 6.47
CA ALA A 647 17.98 12.31 7.83
C ALA A 647 18.87 11.21 8.41
N GLY A 648 19.12 10.15 7.63
CA GLY A 648 20.02 9.04 8.02
C GLY A 648 21.51 9.40 8.13
N LEU A 649 21.89 10.64 7.84
CA LEU A 649 23.25 11.17 8.05
C LEU A 649 23.47 11.78 9.45
N ALA A 650 22.40 11.95 10.21
CA ALA A 650 22.42 12.33 11.62
C ALA A 650 21.92 11.17 12.49
N ASP A 651 22.48 11.02 13.70
CA ASP A 651 21.96 10.09 14.69
C ASP A 651 20.65 10.60 15.32
N ASP A 652 19.95 9.75 16.09
CA ASP A 652 18.67 10.09 16.74
C ASP A 652 18.76 11.27 17.72
N ALA A 653 19.98 11.64 18.14
CA ALA A 653 20.26 12.81 18.97
C ALA A 653 20.58 14.07 18.14
N GLY A 654 20.50 13.99 16.81
CA GLY A 654 20.83 15.05 15.87
C GLY A 654 22.33 15.34 15.77
N GLN A 655 23.20 14.40 16.12
CA GLN A 655 24.64 14.51 15.86
C GLN A 655 24.99 13.83 14.54
N LEU A 656 25.79 14.52 13.72
CA LEU A 656 26.31 13.95 12.49
C LEU A 656 27.13 12.69 12.75
N LEU A 657 27.02 11.73 11.83
CA LEU A 657 27.86 10.53 11.80
C LEU A 657 29.35 10.91 11.90
N PRO A 658 30.19 10.09 12.57
CA PRO A 658 31.62 10.39 12.71
C PRO A 658 32.32 10.65 11.38
N SER A 659 31.91 9.95 10.31
CA SER A 659 32.42 10.10 8.94
C SER A 659 32.05 11.42 8.27
N MET A 660 31.07 12.15 8.82
CA MET A 660 30.64 13.46 8.35
C MET A 660 31.23 14.63 9.13
N ARG A 661 32.00 14.35 10.19
CA ARG A 661 32.71 15.38 10.93
C ARG A 661 33.92 15.81 10.12
N VAL A 662 33.99 17.09 9.80
CA VAL A 662 35.18 17.69 9.18
C VAL A 662 36.37 17.43 10.09
N ALA A 663 37.39 16.76 9.56
CA ALA A 663 38.65 16.56 10.28
C ALA A 663 39.27 17.93 10.62
N ILE A 664 39.64 18.11 11.88
CA ILE A 664 40.28 19.34 12.41
C ILE A 664 41.69 19.49 11.86
#